data_AF-A0A2B4SPS1-F1
#
_entry.id   AF-A0A2B4SPS1-F1
#
_cell.length_a   1.000
_cell.length_b   1.000
_cell.length_c   1.000
_cell.angle_alpha   90.00
_cell.angle_beta   90.00
_cell.angle_gamma   90.00
#
_symmetry.space_group_name_H-M   'P 1'
#
loop_
_entity.id
_entity.type
_entity.pdbx_description
1 polymer ?
#
loop_
_entity_poly.entity_id
_entity_poly.type
_entity_poly.pdbx_seq_one_letter_code
_entity_poly.pdbx_strand_id
1 'polypeptide(L)'
;MVENFKDLQRITVTADDPETVLRLTSVMVPKMRLQNALTEIQSSNAESTAGQENNCDNNLITEKITSGYYEGQDISRPTNVSKCSHGGLVDSSREKGTLTGGINKESASRKLSPHHKLHEVAAEYAVEATKQFFENLRATVGDKIFARFLNLQAVRTLALVIDDTGSMGEEIKSVKKLSKNFVKETKNLVGNTAFMYILVPFNDPRVGPVTATSDANEVIQAVDSLEANKGGDCPEQGMTGLYKALLQSVQDSVIHYFSDADVKDFELAQVVLILAKQKRVKINFILSGRCRFSRWRRSTREEPRLGSQDLFRGLAAATGGQVLKTKKNKVSVLVDIIGSKSYATENSDLAEVILLCVSSESKQDEKDTPFMIDVDNTLEDVLIVLSAEGDPGITLFNPTDDKPLQTAIYSQFDHIHVTEVTNFQGGQLMIRVRCTGPYSLQVTGRSVLDFTYQLSSIENLERGERKQLLGSPVKGQTLLLTLAFTKPELIEEVNLLSLINSTGTVMESFTIKKGQEIHSDSLHVLFTPSFKRFRFQLIGKTMEGFSLRRIKPTEIKIEAVRMDFNYRTLNSSTRINPGVTTKIPLKIINLGNSENFTLKAMDDLGFTQTVEPRDCFVAENDTAEFSLILKAPADATTGETTTVTVYALSASSDSPSNYMVFYVNVKEIENIFQPKCEVAGSQIATCDSVYHLSNCSIITWNSSFNVFSPGKELLTVTSKYPELGRLDVGPFEKGMFNTSVSGVYTSTCCHPTASIFAVDQNGNTAVCVLSAVTPIINIKPNIKFTELNVLVGIKSKFEFNITNLGTKNSFSLQVSNSEYCIGYVTPININMDHKEVVRCKVVLIGSKKTGSRKTNLVVDAIPLAADINATDIRLLEMDVIVKAQTPKISLRWNVTADLDHIPYLIIHYEDEEELLFQVKNHGQAGTFNLTASRSNNVQLWFVPNPVNLSNNETKVLKLIMTTKQNRPSEEDIEVSALPNWSSKRIKLFSKKVQVIPALRSLVPSGEVVMGKGAIVSVIFTIINVGRQQQFTLKVSCPGSLTCHVSPDEVVLKPNESILADLTMESSTTMEQNTIEVKVMARPTSAKNNTAGYLIFTLETTVKNDIIVKETKAEEKMGFITILIVILSCIVLVALCLLVMCCFRRKRGSWTVWKTKSKQQKQRVKVELSTTGDHADKSEMV
;
A
#
# COMPACT_ATOMS: atom_id res chain seq x y z
N MET A 1 15.91 0.52 -10.71
CA MET A 1 14.77 -0.06 -9.97
C MET A 1 14.01 1.08 -9.33
N VAL A 2 12.84 1.44 -9.88
CA VAL A 2 11.90 2.35 -9.22
C VAL A 2 10.67 1.51 -8.90
N GLU A 3 10.64 0.94 -7.70
CA GLU A 3 9.52 0.11 -7.24
C GLU A 3 8.35 0.96 -6.72
N ASN A 4 8.48 2.29 -6.67
CA ASN A 4 7.44 3.19 -6.17
C ASN A 4 7.19 4.39 -7.11
N PHE A 5 5.95 4.52 -7.60
CA PHE A 5 5.51 5.65 -8.45
C PHE A 5 5.66 7.03 -7.75
N LYS A 6 5.81 7.05 -6.42
CA LYS A 6 5.93 8.27 -5.60
C LYS A 6 7.30 8.94 -5.69
N ASP A 7 8.36 8.23 -6.08
CA ASP A 7 9.70 8.82 -6.21
C ASP A 7 9.87 9.61 -7.52
N LEU A 8 8.98 9.41 -8.49
CA LEU A 8 8.94 10.10 -9.79
C LEU A 8 8.33 11.50 -9.75
N GLN A 9 7.53 11.82 -8.73
CA GLN A 9 6.86 13.12 -8.60
C GLN A 9 7.78 14.23 -8.05
N ARG A 10 9.10 14.01 -7.99
CA ARG A 10 10.02 14.78 -7.14
C ARG A 10 11.07 15.61 -7.88
N ILE A 11 10.98 15.80 -9.20
CA ILE A 11 11.94 16.62 -9.95
C ILE A 11 11.22 17.53 -10.95
N THR A 12 11.52 18.82 -10.90
CA THR A 12 11.14 19.83 -11.89
C THR A 12 11.98 19.62 -13.14
N VAL A 13 11.36 19.23 -14.27
CA VAL A 13 12.06 19.16 -15.55
C VAL A 13 12.01 20.53 -16.21
N THR A 14 13.10 21.30 -16.09
CA THR A 14 13.33 22.45 -16.96
C THR A 14 13.80 21.93 -18.31
N ALA A 15 12.95 22.08 -19.33
CA ALA A 15 13.35 21.87 -20.71
C ALA A 15 13.40 23.25 -21.39
N ASP A 16 14.53 23.54 -22.03
CA ASP A 16 14.77 24.80 -22.75
C ASP A 16 13.88 24.94 -24.01
N ASP A 17 13.21 23.85 -24.40
CA ASP A 17 12.37 23.76 -25.59
C ASP A 17 10.89 23.42 -25.23
N PRO A 18 9.92 24.26 -25.64
CA PRO A 18 8.48 24.04 -25.42
C PRO A 18 7.93 22.73 -26.00
N GLU A 19 8.51 22.21 -27.09
CA GLU A 19 8.05 20.96 -27.71
C GLU A 19 8.38 19.75 -26.82
N THR A 20 9.54 19.78 -26.17
CA THR A 20 9.98 18.78 -25.19
C THR A 20 9.09 18.79 -23.95
N VAL A 21 8.68 19.96 -23.45
CA VAL A 21 7.71 20.10 -22.35
C VAL A 21 6.36 19.48 -22.75
N LEU A 22 5.84 19.79 -23.93
CA LEU A 22 4.58 19.24 -24.45
C LEU A 22 4.59 17.71 -24.55
N ARG A 23 5.70 17.13 -25.02
CA ARG A 23 5.87 15.68 -25.09
C ARG A 23 5.96 15.07 -23.69
N LEU A 24 6.70 15.68 -22.77
CA LEU A 24 6.79 15.29 -21.36
C LEU A 24 5.42 15.29 -20.67
N THR A 25 4.62 16.35 -20.84
CA THR A 25 3.26 16.44 -20.27
C THR A 25 2.34 15.36 -20.83
N SER A 26 2.47 15.02 -22.12
CA SER A 26 1.67 13.94 -22.75
C SER A 26 1.97 12.53 -22.20
N VAL A 27 3.15 12.34 -21.60
CA VAL A 27 3.57 11.07 -20.98
C VAL A 27 3.39 11.08 -19.46
N MET A 28 3.63 12.22 -18.81
CA MET A 28 3.56 12.39 -17.35
C MET A 28 2.15 12.62 -16.82
N VAL A 29 1.22 13.16 -17.62
CA VAL A 29 -0.21 13.15 -17.26
C VAL A 29 -0.67 11.70 -17.32
N PRO A 30 -0.99 11.05 -16.19
CA PRO A 30 -1.49 9.69 -16.21
C PRO A 30 -2.97 9.72 -16.60
N LYS A 31 -3.24 10.02 -17.88
CA LYS A 31 -4.22 9.24 -18.62
C LYS A 31 -3.43 8.13 -19.29
N MET A 32 -3.00 7.17 -18.46
CA MET A 32 -2.45 5.90 -18.91
C MET A 32 -3.25 5.47 -20.14
N ARG A 33 -2.53 5.29 -21.26
CA ARG A 33 -2.99 4.74 -22.53
C ARG A 33 -3.45 3.28 -22.39
N LEU A 34 -4.33 3.02 -21.44
CA LEU A 34 -5.24 1.87 -21.35
C LEU A 34 -6.56 2.17 -22.08
N GLN A 35 -6.65 3.32 -22.76
CA GLN A 35 -7.82 3.72 -23.54
C GLN A 35 -7.93 3.01 -24.89
N ASN A 36 -6.88 2.29 -25.33
CA ASN A 36 -6.98 1.37 -26.47
C ASN A 36 -7.64 0.02 -26.11
N ALA A 37 -8.19 -0.13 -24.90
CA ALA A 37 -9.11 -1.22 -24.55
C ALA A 37 -10.57 -0.76 -24.43
N LEU A 38 -10.89 0.50 -24.76
CA LEU A 38 -12.22 1.10 -24.54
C LEU A 38 -13.10 1.14 -25.80
N THR A 39 -12.78 0.34 -26.81
CA THR A 39 -13.70 0.06 -27.90
C THR A 39 -14.18 -1.39 -27.81
N GLU A 40 -15.50 -1.50 -27.77
CA GLU A 40 -16.37 -2.67 -27.93
C GLU A 40 -16.80 -3.46 -26.66
N ILE A 41 -18.07 -3.18 -26.30
CA ILE A 41 -19.16 -4.14 -25.98
C ILE A 41 -19.65 -4.23 -24.51
N GLN A 42 -20.81 -3.58 -24.32
CA GLN A 42 -22.06 -4.02 -23.69
C GLN A 42 -22.28 -4.05 -22.15
N SER A 43 -23.49 -3.59 -21.84
CA SER A 43 -24.28 -3.64 -20.62
C SER A 43 -24.44 -5.04 -20.00
N SER A 44 -24.25 -5.16 -18.69
CA SER A 44 -25.00 -6.09 -17.82
C SER A 44 -24.72 -5.82 -16.33
N ASN A 45 -25.79 -5.77 -15.53
CA ASN A 45 -25.77 -5.50 -14.09
C ASN A 45 -25.04 -6.59 -13.31
N ALA A 46 -24.07 -6.21 -12.47
CA ALA A 46 -23.56 -7.05 -11.40
C ALA A 46 -24.28 -6.67 -10.10
N GLU A 47 -25.13 -7.56 -9.58
CA GLU A 47 -25.70 -7.46 -8.25
C GLU A 47 -24.71 -8.03 -7.22
N SER A 48 -24.17 -7.18 -6.35
CA SER A 48 -23.60 -7.64 -5.09
C SER A 48 -24.74 -7.78 -4.06
N THR A 49 -25.14 -9.00 -3.73
CA THR A 49 -25.98 -9.26 -2.54
C THR A 49 -25.09 -9.31 -1.31
N ALA A 50 -25.40 -8.48 -0.31
CA ALA A 50 -24.75 -8.49 0.98
C ALA A 50 -25.05 -9.81 1.72
N GLY A 51 -24.02 -10.57 2.07
CA GLY A 51 -24.11 -11.65 3.08
C GLY A 51 -23.37 -12.96 2.80
N GLN A 52 -22.78 -13.17 1.61
CA GLN A 52 -21.93 -14.35 1.33
C GLN A 52 -20.46 -14.08 1.72
N GLU A 53 -19.76 -15.12 2.20
CA GLU A 53 -18.30 -15.14 2.18
C GLU A 53 -17.82 -14.79 0.75
N ASN A 54 -17.08 -13.70 0.60
CA ASN A 54 -16.63 -13.14 -0.68
C ASN A 54 -15.78 -14.14 -1.49
N ASN A 55 -16.38 -15.14 -2.14
CA ASN A 55 -15.70 -15.85 -3.21
C ASN A 55 -15.92 -15.08 -4.52
N CYS A 56 -15.00 -14.16 -4.83
CA CYS A 56 -15.03 -13.37 -6.06
C CYS A 56 -14.51 -14.16 -7.28
N ASP A 57 -14.37 -15.49 -7.21
CA ASP A 57 -13.83 -16.30 -8.31
C ASP A 57 -14.57 -16.09 -9.65
N ASN A 58 -15.88 -15.81 -9.63
CA ASN A 58 -16.74 -15.76 -10.83
C ASN A 58 -17.51 -14.44 -11.01
N ASN A 59 -17.08 -13.34 -10.37
CA ASN A 59 -17.76 -12.04 -10.49
C ASN A 59 -17.01 -11.05 -11.42
N LEU A 60 -16.03 -11.54 -12.19
CA LEU A 60 -15.42 -10.79 -13.27
C LEU A 60 -16.33 -10.77 -14.49
N ILE A 61 -16.77 -9.57 -14.88
CA ILE A 61 -17.63 -9.34 -16.04
C ILE A 61 -16.85 -9.54 -17.36
N THR A 62 -15.51 -9.46 -17.31
CA THR A 62 -14.62 -9.60 -18.47
C THR A 62 -13.36 -10.39 -18.10
N GLU A 63 -12.78 -11.09 -19.07
CA GLU A 63 -11.45 -11.73 -18.93
C GLU A 63 -10.28 -10.71 -18.92
N LYS A 64 -10.55 -9.43 -19.23
CA LYS A 64 -9.54 -8.36 -19.23
C LYS A 64 -9.35 -7.78 -17.82
N ILE A 65 -8.11 -7.67 -17.37
CA ILE A 65 -7.75 -7.09 -16.06
C ILE A 65 -7.54 -5.57 -16.21
N THR A 66 -8.08 -4.79 -15.27
CA THR A 66 -7.86 -3.32 -15.22
C THR A 66 -7.45 -2.89 -13.80
N SER A 67 -6.83 -1.70 -13.67
CA SER A 67 -6.37 -1.19 -12.38
C SER A 67 -7.50 -0.89 -11.38
N GLY A 68 -7.49 -1.44 -10.16
CA GLY A 68 -8.49 -1.11 -9.14
C GLY A 68 -8.27 0.26 -8.46
N TYR A 69 -9.34 0.86 -7.91
CA TYR A 69 -9.25 2.00 -6.98
C TYR A 69 -8.74 1.54 -5.60
N TYR A 70 -7.93 2.34 -4.91
CA TYR A 70 -7.49 2.03 -3.53
C TYR A 70 -7.62 3.24 -2.62
N GLU A 71 -8.00 3.01 -1.36
CA GLU A 71 -8.06 4.08 -0.37
C GLU A 71 -6.68 4.74 -0.13
N GLY A 72 -6.64 6.07 -0.14
CA GLY A 72 -5.41 6.85 0.05
C GLY A 72 -4.72 7.28 -1.25
N GLN A 73 -5.34 7.01 -2.40
CA GLN A 73 -5.02 7.69 -3.65
C GLN A 73 -5.59 9.12 -3.64
N ASP A 74 -5.00 10.01 -4.44
CA ASP A 74 -5.44 11.41 -4.60
C ASP A 74 -6.83 11.54 -5.27
N ILE A 75 -7.44 10.41 -5.64
CA ILE A 75 -8.73 10.29 -6.32
C ILE A 75 -9.62 9.35 -5.51
N SER A 76 -10.80 9.82 -5.12
CA SER A 76 -11.80 8.98 -4.46
C SER A 76 -12.57 8.15 -5.49
N ARG A 77 -12.90 6.90 -5.12
CA ARG A 77 -13.73 6.02 -5.95
C ARG A 77 -15.13 6.65 -6.13
N PRO A 78 -15.57 6.98 -7.36
CA PRO A 78 -16.88 7.57 -7.59
C PRO A 78 -18.00 6.54 -7.37
N THR A 79 -19.18 6.97 -6.90
CA THR A 79 -20.29 6.07 -6.54
C THR A 79 -20.96 5.38 -7.73
N ASN A 80 -20.82 5.93 -8.95
CA ASN A 80 -21.59 5.54 -10.14
C ASN A 80 -20.72 4.88 -11.23
N VAL A 81 -19.55 4.33 -10.88
CA VAL A 81 -18.59 3.77 -11.84
C VAL A 81 -18.52 2.25 -11.73
N SER A 82 -18.62 1.57 -12.88
CA SER A 82 -18.58 0.11 -13.03
C SER A 82 -17.14 -0.46 -13.00
N LYS A 83 -16.32 -0.05 -12.02
CA LYS A 83 -14.95 -0.56 -11.84
C LYS A 83 -14.73 -1.05 -10.41
N CYS A 84 -14.09 -2.20 -10.24
CA CYS A 84 -13.75 -2.78 -8.94
C CYS A 84 -12.66 -1.99 -8.22
N SER A 85 -12.60 -2.12 -6.89
CA SER A 85 -11.47 -1.60 -6.13
C SER A 85 -10.26 -2.55 -6.20
N HIS A 86 -9.16 -2.19 -5.56
CA HIS A 86 -8.00 -3.07 -5.38
C HIS A 86 -8.37 -4.27 -4.48
N GLY A 87 -9.32 -4.07 -3.57
CA GLY A 87 -9.94 -5.10 -2.74
C GLY A 87 -9.10 -5.45 -1.51
N GLY A 88 -9.60 -6.38 -0.71
CA GLY A 88 -8.96 -6.85 0.52
C GLY A 88 -9.56 -6.26 1.81
N LEU A 89 -9.06 -6.69 2.97
CA LEU A 89 -9.57 -6.26 4.28
C LEU A 89 -9.16 -4.83 4.67
N VAL A 90 -8.16 -4.28 4.02
CA VAL A 90 -7.52 -3.00 4.37
C VAL A 90 -7.82 -1.86 3.38
N ASP A 91 -8.62 -2.12 2.35
CA ASP A 91 -9.04 -1.15 1.34
C ASP A 91 -10.47 -0.67 1.64
N SER A 92 -10.65 0.50 2.27
CA SER A 92 -12.02 1.00 2.53
C SER A 92 -12.78 1.37 1.25
N SER A 93 -12.09 1.54 0.11
CA SER A 93 -12.74 1.84 -1.16
C SER A 93 -13.55 0.66 -1.71
N ARG A 94 -13.34 -0.55 -1.19
CA ARG A 94 -14.14 -1.75 -1.50
C ARG A 94 -15.63 -1.58 -1.16
N GLU A 95 -15.95 -0.73 -0.18
CA GLU A 95 -17.30 -0.46 0.32
C GLU A 95 -17.92 0.81 -0.32
N LYS A 96 -17.14 1.54 -1.14
CA LYS A 96 -17.56 2.78 -1.79
C LYS A 96 -17.90 2.53 -3.27
N GLY A 97 -19.18 2.37 -3.60
CA GLY A 97 -19.66 2.16 -4.98
C GLY A 97 -20.54 0.91 -5.13
N THR A 98 -21.06 0.68 -6.34
CA THR A 98 -22.02 -0.40 -6.63
C THR A 98 -21.39 -1.77 -6.86
N LEU A 99 -20.08 -1.84 -7.16
CA LEU A 99 -19.34 -3.09 -7.34
C LEU A 99 -18.46 -3.39 -6.12
N THR A 100 -18.50 -4.61 -5.60
CA THR A 100 -17.66 -5.08 -4.48
C THR A 100 -16.60 -6.08 -4.98
N GLY A 101 -15.41 -6.12 -4.34
CA GLY A 101 -14.29 -7.01 -4.72
C GLY A 101 -13.05 -6.29 -5.29
N GLY A 102 -12.04 -7.06 -5.72
CA GLY A 102 -10.78 -6.55 -6.31
C GLY A 102 -9.67 -7.59 -6.45
N ILE A 103 -8.63 -7.29 -7.22
CA ILE A 103 -7.41 -8.12 -7.36
C ILE A 103 -6.24 -7.34 -6.73
N ASN A 104 -5.68 -7.86 -5.65
CA ASN A 104 -4.47 -7.34 -5.03
C ASN A 104 -3.23 -7.86 -5.78
N LYS A 105 -2.40 -6.95 -6.28
CA LYS A 105 -1.19 -7.27 -7.05
C LYS A 105 0.02 -7.59 -6.20
N GLU A 106 -0.10 -7.48 -4.88
CA GLU A 106 0.99 -7.67 -3.92
C GLU A 106 0.85 -8.99 -3.13
N SER A 107 -0.28 -9.71 -3.26
CA SER A 107 -0.49 -10.96 -2.52
C SER A 107 -1.41 -11.97 -3.21
N ALA A 108 -0.93 -13.21 -3.33
CA ALA A 108 -1.71 -14.40 -3.65
C ALA A 108 -2.58 -14.90 -2.48
N SER A 109 -2.63 -14.17 -1.35
CA SER A 109 -3.41 -14.55 -0.18
C SER A 109 -4.91 -14.27 -0.37
N ARG A 110 -5.73 -15.32 -0.25
CA ARG A 110 -7.20 -15.24 -0.25
C ARG A 110 -7.76 -14.26 0.79
N LYS A 111 -7.05 -14.06 1.91
CA LYS A 111 -7.47 -13.12 2.98
C LYS A 111 -7.28 -11.65 2.59
N LEU A 112 -6.31 -11.37 1.72
CA LEU A 112 -5.91 -10.01 1.34
C LEU A 112 -6.38 -9.63 -0.07
N SER A 113 -6.86 -10.60 -0.84
CA SER A 113 -7.28 -10.44 -2.23
C SER A 113 -8.50 -11.31 -2.52
N PRO A 114 -9.69 -10.73 -2.76
CA PRO A 114 -10.88 -11.50 -3.13
C PRO A 114 -10.71 -12.35 -4.40
N HIS A 115 -9.85 -11.92 -5.34
CA HIS A 115 -9.47 -12.64 -6.55
C HIS A 115 -7.99 -13.09 -6.52
N HIS A 116 -7.52 -13.57 -5.37
CA HIS A 116 -6.11 -13.92 -5.16
C HIS A 116 -5.51 -14.88 -6.20
N LYS A 117 -6.33 -15.72 -6.84
CA LYS A 117 -5.90 -16.66 -7.90
C LYS A 117 -5.39 -15.95 -9.16
N LEU A 118 -5.84 -14.72 -9.41
CA LEU A 118 -5.41 -13.88 -10.52
C LEU A 118 -4.29 -12.92 -10.13
N HIS A 119 -3.72 -13.07 -8.93
CA HIS A 119 -2.63 -12.24 -8.44
C HIS A 119 -1.45 -12.26 -9.42
N GLU A 120 -0.99 -13.44 -9.82
CA GLU A 120 0.20 -13.59 -10.67
C GLU A 120 0.00 -12.84 -11.99
N VAL A 121 -1.10 -13.13 -12.69
CA VAL A 121 -1.47 -12.45 -13.94
C VAL A 121 -1.60 -10.93 -13.75
N ALA A 122 -2.24 -10.47 -12.67
CA ALA A 122 -2.42 -9.04 -12.40
C ALA A 122 -1.11 -8.32 -12.05
N ALA A 123 -0.19 -9.00 -11.36
CA ALA A 123 1.13 -8.50 -11.03
C ALA A 123 2.03 -8.44 -12.27
N GLU A 124 2.01 -9.46 -13.15
CA GLU A 124 2.70 -9.44 -14.44
C GLU A 124 2.22 -8.27 -15.33
N TYR A 125 0.90 -8.07 -15.47
CA TYR A 125 0.37 -6.92 -16.21
C TYR A 125 0.76 -5.58 -15.58
N ALA A 126 0.89 -5.50 -14.26
CA ALA A 126 1.35 -4.29 -13.60
C ALA A 126 2.84 -4.02 -13.85
N VAL A 127 3.67 -5.07 -13.83
CA VAL A 127 5.09 -4.99 -14.20
C VAL A 127 5.22 -4.53 -15.65
N GLU A 128 4.50 -5.14 -16.59
CA GLU A 128 4.55 -4.77 -18.01
C GLU A 128 4.01 -3.35 -18.26
N ALA A 129 2.90 -2.95 -17.62
CA ALA A 129 2.39 -1.59 -17.73
C ALA A 129 3.36 -0.55 -17.15
N THR A 130 4.06 -0.88 -16.07
CA THR A 130 5.09 -0.02 -15.46
C THR A 130 6.32 0.08 -16.36
N LYS A 131 6.77 -1.05 -16.93
CA LYS A 131 7.84 -1.10 -17.93
C LYS A 131 7.48 -0.26 -19.15
N GLN A 132 6.28 -0.43 -19.70
CA GLN A 132 5.80 0.34 -20.84
C GLN A 132 5.72 1.84 -20.53
N PHE A 133 5.28 2.23 -19.32
CA PHE A 133 5.32 3.63 -18.88
C PHE A 133 6.75 4.18 -18.93
N PHE A 134 7.72 3.44 -18.38
CA PHE A 134 9.12 3.82 -18.39
C PHE A 134 9.72 3.84 -19.80
N GLU A 135 9.40 2.88 -20.67
CA GLU A 135 9.84 2.87 -22.06
C GLU A 135 9.26 4.05 -22.85
N ASN A 136 7.99 4.39 -22.65
CA ASN A 136 7.37 5.57 -23.26
C ASN A 136 8.04 6.86 -22.77
N LEU A 137 8.33 6.96 -21.46
CA LEU A 137 9.05 8.07 -20.90
C LEU A 137 10.45 8.16 -21.50
N ARG A 138 11.18 7.05 -21.57
CA ARG A 138 12.51 6.94 -22.18
C ARG A 138 12.51 7.38 -23.64
N ALA A 139 11.58 6.86 -24.45
CA ALA A 139 11.44 7.22 -25.85
C ALA A 139 11.12 8.72 -26.05
N THR A 140 10.47 9.33 -25.07
CA THR A 140 10.03 10.73 -25.13
C THR A 140 11.11 11.71 -24.73
N VAL A 141 11.80 11.46 -23.62
CA VAL A 141 12.84 12.35 -23.09
C VAL A 141 14.22 12.01 -23.66
N GLY A 142 14.35 10.86 -24.31
CA GLY A 142 15.62 10.31 -24.79
C GLY A 142 16.43 9.64 -23.66
N ASP A 143 17.26 8.68 -24.05
CA ASP A 143 18.03 7.82 -23.14
C ASP A 143 18.85 8.59 -22.09
N LYS A 144 19.48 9.71 -22.49
CA LYS A 144 20.33 10.51 -21.61
C LYS A 144 19.53 11.19 -20.49
N ILE A 145 18.41 11.84 -20.83
CA ILE A 145 17.56 12.53 -19.83
C ILE A 145 16.85 11.50 -18.96
N PHE A 146 16.36 10.41 -19.55
CA PHE A 146 15.68 9.33 -18.84
C PHE A 146 16.59 8.68 -17.80
N ALA A 147 17.80 8.33 -18.20
CA ALA A 147 18.76 7.70 -17.31
C ALA A 147 19.26 8.67 -16.23
N ARG A 148 19.36 9.97 -16.51
CA ARG A 148 19.61 11.01 -15.49
C ARG A 148 18.43 11.16 -14.51
N PHE A 149 17.20 11.20 -15.03
CA PHE A 149 15.97 11.39 -14.27
C PHE A 149 15.71 10.25 -13.28
N LEU A 150 15.91 9.00 -13.72
CA LEU A 150 15.77 7.82 -12.87
C LEU A 150 17.03 7.46 -12.09
N ASN A 151 18.09 8.27 -12.22
CA ASN A 151 19.41 8.00 -11.67
C ASN A 151 19.89 6.56 -12.03
N LEU A 152 19.59 6.11 -13.26
CA LEU A 152 19.92 4.78 -13.80
C LEU A 152 21.28 4.71 -14.47
N GLN A 153 21.84 5.86 -14.84
CA GLN A 153 23.26 5.87 -15.17
C GLN A 153 23.96 5.42 -13.90
N ALA A 154 24.90 4.47 -14.00
CA ALA A 154 25.90 4.31 -12.96
C ALA A 154 26.72 5.61 -12.96
N VAL A 155 26.15 6.66 -12.36
CA VAL A 155 26.74 7.99 -12.30
C VAL A 155 27.89 7.82 -11.34
N ARG A 156 29.07 7.67 -11.92
CA ARG A 156 30.29 7.74 -11.15
C ARG A 156 30.49 9.20 -10.79
N THR A 157 30.61 9.44 -9.51
CA THR A 157 30.81 10.80 -9.00
C THR A 157 32.27 11.01 -8.68
N LEU A 158 32.87 12.06 -9.22
CA LEU A 158 34.07 12.63 -8.63
C LEU A 158 33.63 13.84 -7.81
N ALA A 159 33.62 13.69 -6.48
CA ALA A 159 33.36 14.80 -5.58
C ALA A 159 34.66 15.23 -4.88
N LEU A 160 35.06 16.47 -5.14
CA LEU A 160 36.22 17.12 -4.57
C LEU A 160 35.77 18.23 -3.64
N VAL A 161 36.14 18.14 -2.37
CA VAL A 161 35.91 19.19 -1.37
C VAL A 161 37.27 19.73 -0.98
N ILE A 162 37.58 20.95 -1.37
CA ILE A 162 38.95 21.48 -1.36
C ILE A 162 39.00 22.76 -0.56
N ASP A 163 39.87 22.78 0.45
CA ASP A 163 40.31 23.99 1.13
C ASP A 163 41.08 24.87 0.14
N ASP A 164 40.60 26.09 -0.13
CA ASP A 164 41.21 27.03 -1.07
C ASP A 164 41.98 28.18 -0.38
N THR A 165 42.33 28.00 0.90
CA THR A 165 43.15 28.94 1.66
C THR A 165 44.55 29.12 1.08
N GLY A 166 45.21 30.21 1.45
CA GLY A 166 46.52 30.60 0.91
C GLY A 166 47.61 29.59 1.24
N SER A 167 47.44 28.79 2.29
CA SER A 167 48.35 27.70 2.66
C SER A 167 48.23 26.49 1.73
N MET A 168 47.10 26.29 1.05
CA MET A 168 46.81 25.16 0.15
C MET A 168 47.41 25.31 -1.26
N GLY A 169 48.26 26.31 -1.51
CA GLY A 169 48.74 26.63 -2.87
C GLY A 169 49.53 25.52 -3.59
N GLU A 170 50.28 24.68 -2.88
CA GLU A 170 50.99 23.53 -3.48
C GLU A 170 50.02 22.36 -3.76
N GLU A 171 49.11 22.13 -2.83
CA GLU A 171 48.06 21.12 -2.90
C GLU A 171 47.08 21.42 -4.04
N ILE A 172 46.60 22.66 -4.16
CA ILE A 172 45.69 23.09 -5.24
C ILE A 172 46.34 22.88 -6.60
N LYS A 173 47.63 23.20 -6.78
CA LYS A 173 48.33 22.90 -8.05
C LYS A 173 48.32 21.41 -8.36
N SER A 174 48.53 20.59 -7.33
CA SER A 174 48.51 19.12 -7.44
C SER A 174 47.12 18.62 -7.80
N VAL A 175 46.08 19.11 -7.11
CA VAL A 175 44.69 18.74 -7.36
C VAL A 175 44.24 19.21 -8.73
N LYS A 176 44.59 20.43 -9.17
CA LYS A 176 44.29 20.92 -10.53
C LYS A 176 44.83 19.99 -11.61
N LYS A 177 46.11 19.60 -11.49
CA LYS A 177 46.75 18.69 -12.44
C LYS A 177 46.01 17.35 -12.48
N LEU A 178 45.69 16.82 -11.30
CA LEU A 178 44.97 15.56 -11.18
C LEU A 178 43.55 15.62 -11.73
N SER A 179 42.74 16.58 -11.29
CA SER A 179 41.36 16.73 -11.76
C SER A 179 41.31 16.85 -13.28
N LYS A 180 42.27 17.54 -13.90
CA LYS A 180 42.39 17.61 -15.36
C LYS A 180 42.77 16.26 -15.99
N ASN A 181 43.73 15.54 -15.43
CA ASN A 181 44.11 14.21 -15.91
C ASN A 181 42.92 13.26 -15.84
N PHE A 182 42.24 13.23 -14.68
CA PHE A 182 41.03 12.46 -14.46
C PHE A 182 39.93 12.78 -15.47
N VAL A 183 39.63 14.07 -15.68
CA VAL A 183 38.61 14.49 -16.65
C VAL A 183 39.02 14.08 -18.08
N LYS A 184 40.31 14.18 -18.44
CA LYS A 184 40.80 13.73 -19.75
C LYS A 184 40.65 12.22 -19.94
N GLU A 185 41.02 11.43 -18.93
CA GLU A 185 40.92 9.96 -18.96
C GLU A 185 39.45 9.50 -19.03
N THR A 186 38.55 10.18 -18.32
CA THR A 186 37.11 9.87 -18.33
C THR A 186 36.39 10.36 -19.60
N LYS A 187 36.86 11.43 -20.24
CA LYS A 187 36.31 11.95 -21.51
C LYS A 187 36.51 10.99 -22.69
N ASN A 188 37.51 10.10 -22.63
CA ASN A 188 37.86 9.15 -23.68
C ASN A 188 37.15 7.78 -23.57
N LEU A 189 36.23 7.61 -22.61
CA LEU A 189 35.52 6.34 -22.43
C LEU A 189 34.59 6.04 -23.62
N VAL A 190 34.89 4.97 -24.36
CA VAL A 190 34.05 4.43 -25.43
C VAL A 190 32.82 3.79 -24.78
N GLY A 191 31.72 4.55 -24.71
CA GLY A 191 30.43 4.06 -24.23
C GLY A 191 29.86 4.92 -23.11
N ASN A 192 29.22 6.04 -23.48
CA ASN A 192 28.10 6.77 -22.84
C ASN A 192 27.89 6.75 -21.29
N THR A 193 28.87 6.38 -20.46
CA THR A 193 28.78 6.40 -18.99
C THR A 193 28.94 7.84 -18.52
N ALA A 194 27.85 8.45 -18.06
CA ALA A 194 27.87 9.81 -17.57
C ALA A 194 28.57 9.88 -16.21
N PHE A 195 29.60 10.70 -16.11
CA PHE A 195 30.21 11.10 -14.84
C PHE A 195 29.54 12.37 -14.31
N MET A 196 29.36 12.44 -13.00
CA MET A 196 28.99 13.67 -12.31
C MET A 196 30.23 14.21 -11.58
N TYR A 197 30.64 15.41 -11.93
CA TYR A 197 31.74 16.11 -11.29
C TYR A 197 31.17 17.11 -10.30
N ILE A 198 31.61 17.01 -9.05
CA ILE A 198 31.24 17.90 -7.97
C ILE A 198 32.52 18.52 -7.43
N LEU A 199 32.62 19.84 -7.47
CA LEU A 199 33.72 20.60 -6.88
C LEU A 199 33.13 21.60 -5.88
N VAL A 200 33.61 21.52 -4.64
CA VAL A 200 33.25 22.43 -3.56
C VAL A 200 34.53 23.04 -2.97
N PRO A 201 34.93 24.24 -3.41
CA PRO A 201 35.94 25.01 -2.72
C PRO A 201 35.38 25.52 -1.39
N PHE A 202 36.20 25.56 -0.34
CA PHE A 202 35.82 26.13 0.94
C PHE A 202 36.97 26.90 1.59
N ASN A 203 36.60 27.93 2.35
CA ASN A 203 37.47 28.84 3.10
C ASN A 203 36.67 29.46 4.25
N ASP A 204 37.34 30.16 5.16
CA ASP A 204 36.68 31.10 6.07
C ASP A 204 36.78 32.55 5.55
N PRO A 205 35.65 33.29 5.36
CA PRO A 205 34.28 32.97 5.79
C PRO A 205 33.39 32.38 4.69
N ARG A 206 33.93 31.99 3.53
CA ARG A 206 33.15 31.67 2.33
C ARG A 206 33.32 30.22 1.86
N VAL A 207 32.19 29.55 1.59
CA VAL A 207 32.15 28.22 0.99
C VAL A 207 31.45 28.25 -0.37
N GLY A 208 32.13 27.77 -1.40
CA GLY A 208 31.65 27.72 -2.79
C GLY A 208 32.27 28.81 -3.68
N PRO A 209 31.79 28.96 -4.93
CA PRO A 209 30.58 28.34 -5.48
C PRO A 209 30.70 26.81 -5.68
N VAL A 210 29.60 26.11 -5.50
CA VAL A 210 29.51 24.66 -5.78
C VAL A 210 29.37 24.46 -7.27
N THR A 211 30.26 23.69 -7.87
CA THR A 211 30.14 23.26 -9.27
C THR A 211 29.68 21.82 -9.29
N ALA A 212 28.52 21.53 -9.87
CA ALA A 212 27.95 20.19 -9.96
C ALA A 212 27.49 19.99 -11.42
N THR A 213 28.28 19.26 -12.21
CA THR A 213 28.07 19.17 -13.66
C THR A 213 28.46 17.80 -14.20
N SER A 214 27.88 17.44 -15.35
CA SER A 214 28.31 16.29 -16.15
C SER A 214 29.21 16.69 -17.32
N ASP A 215 29.44 17.99 -17.52
CA ASP A 215 30.37 18.49 -18.54
C ASP A 215 31.80 18.55 -18.00
N ALA A 216 32.63 17.70 -18.58
CA ALA A 216 34.07 17.65 -18.39
C ALA A 216 34.75 19.04 -18.53
N ASN A 217 34.35 19.86 -19.52
CA ASN A 217 35.00 21.14 -19.75
C ASN A 217 34.62 22.16 -18.67
N GLU A 218 33.38 22.14 -18.19
CA GLU A 218 32.90 23.03 -17.13
C GLU A 218 33.62 22.75 -15.81
N VAL A 219 33.77 21.48 -15.42
CA VAL A 219 34.57 21.15 -14.22
C VAL A 219 36.03 21.52 -14.40
N ILE A 220 36.63 21.34 -15.59
CA ILE A 220 38.01 21.75 -15.84
C ILE A 220 38.16 23.27 -15.65
N GLN A 221 37.21 24.06 -16.15
CA GLN A 221 37.21 25.50 -15.97
C GLN A 221 37.07 25.88 -14.49
N ALA A 222 36.16 25.24 -13.76
CA ALA A 222 35.98 25.47 -12.33
C ALA A 222 37.25 25.12 -11.54
N VAL A 223 37.86 23.97 -11.82
CA VAL A 223 39.16 23.56 -11.26
C VAL A 223 40.24 24.58 -11.61
N ASP A 224 40.30 25.07 -12.84
CA ASP A 224 41.28 26.07 -13.28
C ASP A 224 41.12 27.41 -12.58
N SER A 225 39.89 27.76 -12.22
CA SER A 225 39.58 28.98 -11.47
C SER A 225 39.95 28.92 -9.97
N LEU A 226 40.30 27.74 -9.43
CA LEU A 226 40.69 27.64 -8.01
C LEU A 226 41.96 28.44 -7.75
N GLU A 227 41.90 29.42 -6.86
CA GLU A 227 43.06 30.21 -6.46
C GLU A 227 43.26 30.11 -4.96
N ALA A 228 44.51 29.90 -4.54
CA ALA A 228 44.88 29.92 -3.14
C ALA A 228 44.77 31.36 -2.62
N ASN A 229 43.74 31.65 -1.83
CA ASN A 229 43.42 33.00 -1.37
C ASN A 229 43.62 33.16 0.13
N LYS A 230 43.88 34.38 0.62
CA LYS A 230 44.01 34.61 2.08
C LYS A 230 42.77 34.06 2.81
N GLY A 231 42.99 33.13 3.75
CA GLY A 231 41.97 32.68 4.70
C GLY A 231 41.90 33.62 5.90
N GLY A 232 40.76 33.61 6.60
CA GLY A 232 40.56 34.36 7.83
C GLY A 232 41.46 33.86 8.96
N ASP A 233 40.94 32.93 9.76
CA ASP A 233 41.64 32.25 10.85
C ASP A 233 41.57 30.73 10.68
N CYS A 234 42.61 30.02 11.13
CA CYS A 234 42.55 28.56 11.29
C CYS A 234 41.92 28.28 12.67
N PRO A 235 40.80 27.55 12.79
CA PRO A 235 40.27 26.50 11.88
C PRO A 235 39.29 26.94 10.76
N GLU A 236 39.04 26.08 9.76
CA GLU A 236 38.27 26.38 8.52
C GLU A 236 36.85 25.76 8.47
N GLN A 237 35.98 26.19 7.54
CA GLN A 237 34.58 25.73 7.38
C GLN A 237 34.42 24.39 6.61
N GLY A 238 35.18 23.38 7.02
CA GLY A 238 35.26 22.08 6.34
C GLY A 238 33.97 21.27 6.31
N MET A 239 33.15 21.30 7.38
CA MET A 239 31.89 20.53 7.41
C MET A 239 30.84 21.11 6.47
N THR A 240 30.81 22.44 6.31
CA THR A 240 29.92 23.13 5.38
C THR A 240 30.28 22.77 3.95
N GLY A 241 31.57 22.66 3.63
CA GLY A 241 32.06 22.12 2.36
C GLY A 241 31.54 20.69 2.10
N LEU A 242 31.70 19.78 3.08
CA LEU A 242 31.20 18.40 2.97
C LEU A 242 29.69 18.34 2.85
N TYR A 243 28.95 19.13 3.62
CA TYR A 243 27.50 19.21 3.58
C TYR A 243 27.01 19.59 2.18
N LYS A 244 27.57 20.66 1.59
CA LYS A 244 27.24 21.08 0.22
C LYS A 244 27.56 20.02 -0.82
N ALA A 245 28.69 19.32 -0.68
CA ALA A 245 29.04 18.22 -1.58
C ALA A 245 28.06 17.04 -1.46
N LEU A 246 27.68 16.67 -0.23
CA LEU A 246 26.73 15.60 0.05
C LEU A 246 25.34 15.90 -0.51
N LEU A 247 24.88 17.15 -0.51
CA LEU A 247 23.60 17.54 -1.13
C LEU A 247 23.58 17.22 -2.63
N GLN A 248 24.68 17.48 -3.33
CA GLN A 248 24.82 17.23 -4.77
C GLN A 248 25.20 15.77 -5.10
N SER A 249 25.72 15.02 -4.13
CA SER A 249 26.19 13.65 -4.36
C SER A 249 25.03 12.67 -4.57
N VAL A 250 25.23 11.69 -5.44
CA VAL A 250 24.31 10.55 -5.61
C VAL A 250 24.68 9.41 -4.66
N GLN A 251 23.83 8.38 -4.58
CA GLN A 251 24.08 7.23 -3.72
C GLN A 251 25.39 6.52 -4.11
N ASP A 252 26.10 5.96 -3.13
CA ASP A 252 27.35 5.20 -3.29
C ASP A 252 28.53 6.01 -3.88
N SER A 253 28.44 7.35 -3.88
CA SER A 253 29.52 8.24 -4.34
C SER A 253 30.76 8.20 -3.44
N VAL A 254 31.89 8.65 -3.97
CA VAL A 254 33.13 8.87 -3.20
C VAL A 254 33.44 10.36 -3.15
N ILE A 255 33.63 10.89 -1.94
CA ILE A 255 34.10 12.26 -1.70
C ILE A 255 35.56 12.21 -1.25
N HIS A 256 36.40 13.01 -1.89
CA HIS A 256 37.76 13.28 -1.44
C HIS A 256 37.83 14.70 -0.87
N TYR A 257 38.14 14.78 0.42
CA TYR A 257 38.28 16.02 1.16
C TYR A 257 39.76 16.39 1.31
N PHE A 258 40.13 17.61 0.94
CA PHE A 258 41.49 18.13 0.98
C PHE A 258 41.58 19.34 1.90
N SER A 259 42.45 19.29 2.91
CA SER A 259 42.74 20.45 3.78
C SER A 259 44.06 20.27 4.53
N ASP A 260 44.68 21.40 4.87
CA ASP A 260 45.82 21.46 5.78
C ASP A 260 45.46 22.05 7.15
N ALA A 261 44.17 22.21 7.43
CA ALA A 261 43.64 22.86 8.62
C ALA A 261 42.70 21.95 9.45
N ASP A 262 42.44 22.38 10.69
CA ASP A 262 41.39 21.82 11.54
C ASP A 262 40.02 22.42 11.15
N VAL A 263 38.93 21.81 11.64
CA VAL A 263 37.54 22.21 11.34
C VAL A 263 37.04 23.26 12.36
N LYS A 264 36.21 24.20 11.91
CA LYS A 264 35.58 25.24 12.74
C LYS A 264 34.11 24.93 13.07
N ASP A 265 33.40 24.31 12.15
CA ASP A 265 31.95 24.11 12.14
C ASP A 265 31.51 22.71 12.60
N PHE A 266 31.99 22.31 13.78
CA PHE A 266 31.73 20.98 14.37
C PHE A 266 30.25 20.62 14.54
N GLU A 267 29.37 21.61 14.78
CA GLU A 267 27.94 21.39 14.96
C GLU A 267 27.28 20.71 13.74
N LEU A 268 27.86 20.90 12.55
CA LEU A 268 27.35 20.34 11.30
C LEU A 268 27.80 18.89 11.06
N ALA A 269 28.77 18.40 11.83
CA ALA A 269 29.32 17.05 11.69
C ALA A 269 28.26 15.94 11.74
N GLN A 270 27.25 16.09 12.60
CA GLN A 270 26.19 15.10 12.72
C GLN A 270 25.32 15.04 11.45
N VAL A 271 24.99 16.20 10.86
CA VAL A 271 24.22 16.24 9.62
C VAL A 271 25.04 15.69 8.45
N VAL A 272 26.34 16.02 8.38
CA VAL A 272 27.27 15.43 7.41
C VAL A 272 27.30 13.90 7.53
N LEU A 273 27.43 13.36 8.73
CA LEU A 273 27.41 11.92 8.97
C LEU A 273 26.08 11.27 8.55
N ILE A 274 24.96 11.92 8.90
CA ILE A 274 23.61 11.46 8.57
C ILE A 274 23.42 11.38 7.06
N LEU A 275 23.74 12.46 6.33
CA LEU A 275 23.61 12.50 4.87
C LEU A 275 24.56 11.51 4.20
N ALA A 276 25.80 11.38 4.68
CA ALA A 276 26.76 10.42 4.17
C ALA A 276 26.28 8.97 4.35
N LYS A 277 25.69 8.64 5.50
CA LYS A 277 25.09 7.31 5.74
C LYS A 277 23.85 7.08 4.88
N GLN A 278 22.94 8.05 4.82
CA GLN A 278 21.71 7.97 4.03
C GLN A 278 22.00 7.76 2.53
N LYS A 279 23.02 8.44 2.00
CA LYS A 279 23.47 8.30 0.60
C LYS A 279 24.56 7.24 0.44
N ARG A 280 24.99 6.54 1.50
CA ARG A 280 26.09 5.56 1.49
C ARG A 280 27.39 6.07 0.84
N VAL A 281 27.67 7.36 1.02
CA VAL A 281 28.83 8.03 0.45
C VAL A 281 30.08 7.68 1.26
N LYS A 282 31.14 7.26 0.57
CA LYS A 282 32.48 7.04 1.15
C LYS A 282 33.22 8.39 1.22
N ILE A 283 33.73 8.76 2.40
CA ILE A 283 34.50 10.02 2.55
C ILE A 283 35.95 9.70 2.89
N ASN A 284 36.85 10.07 1.99
CA ASN A 284 38.30 10.01 2.19
C ASN A 284 38.83 11.40 2.55
N PHE A 285 39.60 11.47 3.64
CA PHE A 285 40.23 12.71 4.09
C PHE A 285 41.71 12.68 3.73
N ILE A 286 42.15 13.60 2.89
CA ILE A 286 43.54 13.77 2.49
C ILE A 286 44.05 15.04 3.18
N LEU A 287 44.83 14.84 4.24
CA LEU A 287 45.23 15.91 5.16
C LEU A 287 46.72 16.17 5.07
N SER A 288 47.12 17.43 4.88
CA SER A 288 48.52 17.83 4.78
C SER A 288 49.05 18.67 5.96
N GLY A 289 48.19 19.00 6.93
CA GLY A 289 48.52 19.87 8.06
C GLY A 289 47.51 19.84 9.22
N ARG A 290 47.73 20.73 10.20
CA ARG A 290 46.85 21.03 11.36
C ARG A 290 47.02 22.50 11.76
N CYS A 291 46.05 23.07 12.46
CA CYS A 291 46.17 24.43 12.97
C CYS A 291 47.26 24.53 14.06
N ARG A 292 48.07 25.59 13.98
CA ARG A 292 49.06 25.92 15.04
C ARG A 292 48.43 26.85 16.07
N PHE A 293 47.97 26.30 17.20
CA PHE A 293 47.54 27.14 18.32
C PHE A 293 48.77 27.62 19.11
N SER A 294 49.13 28.91 18.98
CA SER A 294 50.10 29.54 19.88
C SER A 294 49.58 29.43 21.31
N ARG A 295 50.39 28.93 22.25
CA ARG A 295 50.09 28.79 23.69
C ARG A 295 49.43 30.05 24.27
N TRP A 296 48.10 30.12 24.22
CA TRP A 296 47.35 31.24 24.75
C TRP A 296 47.16 31.03 26.26
N ARG A 297 47.30 32.13 27.02
CA ARG A 297 47.32 32.13 28.49
C ARG A 297 46.00 31.55 29.04
N ARG A 298 46.12 30.73 30.08
CA ARG A 298 45.00 30.19 30.89
C ARG A 298 44.10 31.32 31.39
N SER A 299 43.01 31.64 30.69
CA SER A 299 41.84 32.29 31.31
C SER A 299 40.58 32.19 30.44
N THR A 300 40.13 30.98 30.15
CA THR A 300 38.71 30.58 30.04
C THR A 300 38.72 29.05 29.92
N ARG A 301 37.80 28.37 30.61
CA ARG A 301 37.62 26.91 30.51
C ARG A 301 36.99 26.55 29.15
N GLU A 302 37.71 26.75 28.05
CA GLU A 302 37.43 26.03 26.81
C GLU A 302 38.49 24.96 26.67
N GLU A 303 38.04 23.71 26.63
CA GLU A 303 38.91 22.53 26.59
C GLU A 303 39.86 22.56 25.37
N PRO A 304 41.06 21.97 25.47
CA PRO A 304 41.98 21.86 24.34
C PRO A 304 41.29 21.09 23.20
N ARG A 305 41.21 21.71 22.00
CA ARG A 305 40.60 21.18 20.77
C ARG A 305 41.30 19.90 20.26
N LEU A 306 41.12 18.78 20.95
CA LEU A 306 41.51 17.43 20.52
C LEU A 306 40.61 16.88 19.38
N GLY A 307 39.57 17.61 18.96
CA GLY A 307 38.41 17.04 18.26
C GLY A 307 38.49 16.80 16.74
N SER A 308 39.18 17.63 15.95
CA SER A 308 39.08 17.56 14.46
C SER A 308 39.57 16.24 13.87
N GLN A 309 40.67 15.73 14.41
CA GLN A 309 41.32 14.52 13.89
C GLN A 309 40.49 13.28 14.21
N ASP A 310 39.89 13.25 15.39
CA ASP A 310 38.99 12.17 15.78
C ASP A 310 37.64 12.29 15.07
N LEU A 311 37.18 13.52 14.79
CA LEU A 311 36.02 13.77 13.91
C LEU A 311 36.26 13.19 12.51
N PHE A 312 37.37 13.53 11.85
CA PHE A 312 37.70 12.99 10.52
C PHE A 312 37.81 11.47 10.54
N ARG A 313 38.45 10.89 11.57
CA ARG A 313 38.55 9.44 11.74
C ARG A 313 37.18 8.80 11.93
N GLY A 314 36.30 9.40 12.73
CA GLY A 314 34.94 8.94 12.98
C GLY A 314 34.07 8.96 11.72
N LEU A 315 34.14 10.06 10.94
CA LEU A 315 33.44 10.18 9.66
C LEU A 315 33.95 9.17 8.64
N ALA A 316 35.28 9.03 8.48
CA ALA A 316 35.90 8.06 7.58
C ALA A 316 35.51 6.62 7.97
N ALA A 317 35.62 6.27 9.26
CA ALA A 317 35.28 4.94 9.75
C ALA A 317 33.78 4.61 9.58
N ALA A 318 32.89 5.57 9.78
CA ALA A 318 31.45 5.34 9.64
C ALA A 318 31.00 5.23 8.16
N THR A 319 31.72 5.89 7.26
CA THR A 319 31.45 5.88 5.81
C THR A 319 32.27 4.84 5.05
N GLY A 320 33.24 4.21 5.71
CA GLY A 320 34.19 3.25 5.14
C GLY A 320 35.24 3.87 4.21
N GLY A 321 35.56 5.15 4.40
CA GLY A 321 36.73 5.80 3.84
C GLY A 321 37.94 5.77 4.78
N GLN A 322 38.98 6.50 4.42
CA GLN A 322 40.24 6.58 5.18
C GLN A 322 40.66 8.02 5.47
N VAL A 323 41.46 8.20 6.53
CA VAL A 323 42.19 9.44 6.80
C VAL A 323 43.63 9.24 6.38
N LEU A 324 44.03 9.90 5.31
CA LEU A 324 45.33 9.80 4.66
C LEU A 324 46.14 11.06 4.96
N LYS A 325 47.08 10.94 5.91
CA LYS A 325 47.96 12.03 6.32
C LYS A 325 49.25 12.01 5.51
N THR A 326 49.57 13.11 4.84
CA THR A 326 50.76 13.21 3.99
C THR A 326 51.39 14.59 4.07
N LYS A 327 52.57 14.79 3.48
CA LYS A 327 53.21 16.11 3.34
C LYS A 327 52.64 16.82 2.11
N LYS A 328 52.62 18.16 2.13
CA LYS A 328 52.12 19.01 1.03
C LYS A 328 52.64 18.61 -0.35
N ASN A 329 53.96 18.48 -0.46
CA ASN A 329 54.67 18.10 -1.69
C ASN A 329 54.48 16.64 -2.12
N LYS A 330 53.80 15.82 -1.33
CA LYS A 330 53.50 14.41 -1.60
C LYS A 330 52.02 14.18 -1.90
N VAL A 331 51.15 15.18 -1.76
CA VAL A 331 49.72 15.07 -2.09
C VAL A 331 49.53 14.64 -3.54
N SER A 332 50.24 15.25 -4.50
CA SER A 332 50.17 14.87 -5.93
C SER A 332 50.36 13.37 -6.15
N VAL A 333 51.42 12.78 -5.59
CA VAL A 333 51.74 11.35 -5.74
C VAL A 333 50.65 10.48 -5.12
N LEU A 334 50.17 10.84 -3.93
CA LEU A 334 49.13 10.07 -3.23
C LEU A 334 47.82 10.05 -4.04
N VAL A 335 47.43 11.22 -4.54
CA VAL A 335 46.19 11.35 -5.30
C VAL A 335 46.36 10.74 -6.69
N ASP A 336 47.54 10.80 -7.32
CA ASP A 336 47.79 10.09 -8.59
C ASP A 336 47.59 8.57 -8.42
N ILE A 337 48.05 7.98 -7.32
CA ILE A 337 47.89 6.54 -7.07
C ILE A 337 46.43 6.18 -6.79
N ILE A 338 45.77 6.91 -5.88
CA ILE A 338 44.37 6.64 -5.51
C ILE A 338 43.43 6.99 -6.68
N GLY A 339 43.70 8.11 -7.35
CA GLY A 339 42.90 8.69 -8.41
C GLY A 339 43.13 8.12 -9.81
N SER A 340 44.22 7.39 -10.08
CA SER A 340 44.31 6.61 -11.33
C SER A 340 43.68 5.21 -11.20
N LYS A 341 43.40 4.78 -9.96
CA LYS A 341 42.94 3.41 -9.62
C LYS A 341 41.53 3.33 -9.04
N SER A 342 41.00 4.41 -8.49
CA SER A 342 39.57 4.49 -8.15
C SER A 342 38.69 4.67 -9.40
N TYR A 343 39.28 4.82 -10.60
CA TYR A 343 38.56 5.19 -11.81
C TYR A 343 39.02 4.38 -13.04
N ALA A 344 38.08 4.11 -13.95
CA ALA A 344 38.32 3.25 -15.11
C ALA A 344 39.22 3.95 -16.14
N THR A 345 40.26 3.24 -16.58
CA THR A 345 41.05 3.59 -17.76
C THR A 345 40.38 3.06 -19.03
N GLU A 346 40.76 3.63 -20.17
CA GLU A 346 40.19 3.43 -21.51
C GLU A 346 39.68 1.99 -21.75
N ASN A 347 38.39 1.85 -22.11
CA ASN A 347 37.65 0.62 -22.47
C ASN A 347 37.03 -0.28 -21.39
N SER A 348 36.77 0.16 -20.15
CA SER A 348 36.26 -0.79 -19.14
C SER A 348 35.12 -0.30 -18.23
N ASP A 349 34.06 -1.12 -18.08
CA ASP A 349 32.92 -0.92 -17.16
C ASP A 349 33.32 -1.11 -15.67
N LEU A 350 34.60 -1.00 -15.30
CA LEU A 350 35.13 -1.46 -13.99
C LEU A 350 34.77 -0.52 -12.84
N ALA A 351 34.09 -1.01 -11.81
CA ALA A 351 33.80 -0.30 -10.58
C ALA A 351 34.89 -0.54 -9.50
N GLU A 352 35.12 0.45 -8.64
CA GLU A 352 35.93 0.28 -7.44
C GLU A 352 35.16 -0.59 -6.43
N VAL A 353 35.71 -1.74 -6.06
CA VAL A 353 35.15 -2.68 -5.09
C VAL A 353 36.05 -2.82 -3.88
N ILE A 354 35.47 -3.08 -2.71
CA ILE A 354 36.22 -3.28 -1.47
C ILE A 354 36.28 -4.78 -1.16
N LEU A 355 37.48 -5.30 -0.98
CA LEU A 355 37.75 -6.70 -0.64
C LEU A 355 38.02 -6.88 0.86
N LEU A 356 38.63 -5.87 1.49
CA LEU A 356 38.93 -5.82 2.91
C LEU A 356 38.89 -4.37 3.40
N CYS A 357 38.30 -4.15 4.57
CA CYS A 357 38.36 -2.86 5.25
C CYS A 357 38.44 -3.10 6.76
N VAL A 358 39.59 -2.78 7.35
CA VAL A 358 39.91 -3.08 8.75
C VAL A 358 40.48 -1.83 9.42
N SER A 359 40.12 -1.61 10.66
CA SER A 359 40.73 -0.60 11.52
C SER A 359 41.11 -1.19 12.87
N SER A 360 42.24 -0.75 13.42
CA SER A 360 42.70 -1.09 14.76
C SER A 360 42.92 0.20 15.55
N GLU A 361 42.44 0.21 16.79
CA GLU A 361 42.70 1.27 17.77
C GLU A 361 43.81 0.89 18.76
N SER A 362 44.42 -0.30 18.60
CA SER A 362 45.43 -0.79 19.52
C SER A 362 46.67 0.11 19.51
N LYS A 363 47.13 0.49 20.69
CA LYS A 363 48.40 1.19 20.91
C LYS A 363 49.56 0.24 21.24
N GLN A 364 49.36 -1.07 21.09
CA GLN A 364 50.38 -2.07 21.40
C GLN A 364 51.55 -2.06 20.41
N ASP A 365 52.66 -2.65 20.85
CA ASP A 365 53.92 -2.76 20.12
C ASP A 365 53.79 -3.47 18.76
N GLU A 366 54.82 -3.26 17.93
CA GLU A 366 54.97 -3.74 16.57
C GLU A 366 54.75 -5.26 16.45
N LYS A 367 53.54 -5.68 16.03
CA LYS A 367 53.18 -7.09 15.81
C LYS A 367 52.68 -7.31 14.39
N ASP A 368 53.31 -8.25 13.69
CA ASP A 368 52.87 -8.69 12.36
C ASP A 368 51.46 -9.30 12.47
N THR A 369 50.49 -8.62 11.86
CA THR A 369 49.09 -9.05 11.83
C THR A 369 48.74 -9.55 10.43
N PRO A 370 48.41 -10.85 10.26
CA PRO A 370 48.06 -11.41 8.96
C PRO A 370 46.57 -11.21 8.62
N PHE A 371 46.30 -10.88 7.36
CA PHE A 371 44.95 -10.81 6.77
C PHE A 371 44.90 -11.62 5.48
N MET A 372 43.82 -12.39 5.29
CA MET A 372 43.61 -13.24 4.13
C MET A 372 42.48 -12.70 3.25
N ILE A 373 42.76 -12.54 1.96
CA ILE A 373 41.76 -12.14 0.97
C ILE A 373 41.75 -13.12 -0.19
N ASP A 374 40.56 -13.28 -0.78
CA ASP A 374 40.37 -14.00 -2.04
C ASP A 374 40.24 -12.95 -3.15
N VAL A 375 41.04 -13.09 -4.20
CA VAL A 375 41.00 -12.24 -5.38
C VAL A 375 40.45 -13.10 -6.52
N ASP A 376 39.34 -12.66 -7.09
CA ASP A 376 38.65 -13.35 -8.19
C ASP A 376 39.13 -12.86 -9.57
N ASN A 377 38.71 -13.58 -10.61
CA ASN A 377 39.06 -13.34 -12.01
C ASN A 377 38.37 -12.12 -12.64
N THR A 378 37.45 -11.45 -11.95
CA THR A 378 36.78 -10.23 -12.46
C THR A 378 37.52 -8.94 -12.10
N LEU A 379 38.57 -9.04 -11.27
CA LEU A 379 39.42 -7.94 -10.84
C LEU A 379 40.57 -7.71 -11.83
N GLU A 380 40.76 -6.46 -12.24
CA GLU A 380 41.89 -6.05 -13.09
C GLU A 380 43.16 -5.78 -12.26
N ASP A 381 42.99 -5.08 -11.14
CA ASP A 381 44.05 -4.77 -10.20
C ASP A 381 43.55 -4.71 -8.75
N VAL A 382 44.50 -4.78 -7.82
CA VAL A 382 44.26 -4.66 -6.39
C VAL A 382 45.19 -3.59 -5.81
N LEU A 383 44.58 -2.60 -5.16
CA LEU A 383 45.26 -1.53 -4.44
C LEU A 383 45.09 -1.73 -2.94
N ILE A 384 46.21 -1.73 -2.22
CA ILE A 384 46.26 -1.91 -0.78
C ILE A 384 46.77 -0.60 -0.17
N VAL A 385 45.95 0.02 0.68
CA VAL A 385 46.25 1.29 1.35
C VAL A 385 46.21 1.07 2.86
N LEU A 386 47.38 1.19 3.49
CA LEU A 386 47.53 1.19 4.95
C LEU A 386 47.86 2.61 5.41
N SER A 387 47.04 3.17 6.29
CA SER A 387 47.32 4.42 6.97
C SER A 387 47.46 4.16 8.46
N ALA A 388 48.55 4.62 9.08
CA ALA A 388 48.86 4.39 10.48
C ALA A 388 49.37 5.67 11.16
N GLU A 389 49.31 5.71 12.50
CA GLU A 389 49.91 6.82 13.26
C GLU A 389 51.44 6.73 13.29
N GLY A 390 52.00 5.52 13.41
CA GLY A 390 53.42 5.24 13.23
C GLY A 390 53.79 4.75 11.82
N ASP A 391 55.03 4.31 11.64
CA ASP A 391 55.58 3.88 10.35
C ASP A 391 54.87 2.62 9.82
N PRO A 392 54.21 2.67 8.66
CA PRO A 392 53.47 1.53 8.13
C PRO A 392 54.30 0.66 7.17
N GLY A 393 54.20 -0.66 7.32
CA GLY A 393 54.80 -1.66 6.46
C GLY A 393 53.81 -2.76 6.06
N ILE A 394 53.85 -3.15 4.79
CA ILE A 394 53.07 -4.27 4.23
C ILE A 394 54.02 -5.27 3.58
N THR A 395 53.79 -6.56 3.83
CA THR A 395 54.41 -7.66 3.08
C THR A 395 53.33 -8.59 2.55
N LEU A 396 53.50 -9.02 1.29
CA LEU A 396 52.51 -9.80 0.56
C LEU A 396 53.06 -11.19 0.22
N PHE A 397 52.26 -12.22 0.50
CA PHE A 397 52.64 -13.62 0.27
C PHE A 397 51.53 -14.34 -0.48
N ASN A 398 51.91 -15.27 -1.36
CA ASN A 398 50.98 -16.25 -1.87
C ASN A 398 50.93 -17.40 -0.84
N PRO A 399 49.77 -17.78 -0.30
CA PRO A 399 49.70 -18.87 0.68
C PRO A 399 50.25 -20.21 0.15
N THR A 400 50.29 -20.40 -1.17
CA THR A 400 50.86 -21.60 -1.80
C THR A 400 52.36 -21.50 -2.07
N ASP A 401 52.93 -20.30 -2.11
CA ASP A 401 54.35 -20.02 -2.34
C ASP A 401 54.82 -18.99 -1.31
N ASP A 402 55.62 -19.42 -0.33
CA ASP A 402 56.08 -18.59 0.81
C ASP A 402 57.07 -17.47 0.41
N LYS A 403 57.11 -17.11 -0.87
CA LYS A 403 57.92 -16.03 -1.43
C LYS A 403 57.08 -14.75 -1.56
N PRO A 404 57.70 -13.57 -1.31
CA PRO A 404 57.01 -12.30 -1.50
C PRO A 404 56.66 -12.08 -2.97
N LEU A 405 55.43 -11.60 -3.25
CA LEU A 405 55.02 -11.25 -4.62
C LEU A 405 55.80 -10.04 -5.14
N GLN A 406 56.03 -10.01 -6.46
CA GLN A 406 56.56 -8.83 -7.13
C GLN A 406 55.45 -7.78 -7.25
N THR A 407 55.61 -6.64 -6.58
CA THR A 407 54.59 -5.59 -6.49
C THR A 407 55.18 -4.21 -6.69
N ALA A 408 54.34 -3.25 -7.11
CA ALA A 408 54.71 -1.85 -7.11
C ALA A 408 54.46 -1.28 -5.71
N ILE A 409 55.54 -0.93 -5.01
CA ILE A 409 55.49 -0.38 -3.65
C ILE A 409 55.75 1.13 -3.71
N TYR A 410 54.85 1.90 -3.13
CA TYR A 410 54.95 3.35 -3.03
C TYR A 410 55.19 3.76 -1.57
N SER A 411 56.43 3.58 -1.10
CA SER A 411 56.86 3.87 0.28
C SER A 411 57.26 5.34 0.53
N GLN A 412 56.67 6.28 -0.21
CA GLN A 412 57.12 7.69 -0.23
C GLN A 412 56.48 8.57 0.86
N PHE A 413 55.66 8.00 1.73
CA PHE A 413 54.82 8.72 2.69
C PHE A 413 55.18 8.29 4.11
N ASP A 414 55.15 9.22 5.06
CA ASP A 414 55.57 8.93 6.44
C ASP A 414 54.52 8.07 7.19
N HIS A 415 53.22 8.27 6.91
CA HIS A 415 52.11 7.66 7.64
C HIS A 415 51.23 6.75 6.77
N ILE A 416 51.63 6.53 5.51
CA ILE A 416 50.85 5.77 4.52
C ILE A 416 51.77 4.78 3.81
N HIS A 417 51.31 3.54 3.67
CA HIS A 417 51.93 2.54 2.80
C HIS A 417 50.94 2.16 1.71
N VAL A 418 51.34 2.28 0.45
CA VAL A 418 50.51 1.92 -0.69
C VAL A 418 51.22 0.85 -1.53
N THR A 419 50.51 -0.25 -1.79
CA THR A 419 51.01 -1.37 -2.57
C THR A 419 50.00 -1.73 -3.64
N GLU A 420 50.46 -1.85 -4.89
CA GLU A 420 49.64 -2.25 -6.02
C GLU A 420 50.04 -3.63 -6.52
N VAL A 421 49.03 -4.46 -6.80
CA VAL A 421 49.15 -5.78 -7.42
C VAL A 421 48.42 -5.74 -8.75
N THR A 422 49.16 -5.93 -9.85
CA THR A 422 48.62 -5.95 -11.23
C THR A 422 48.72 -7.35 -11.84
N ASN A 423 47.93 -7.60 -12.90
CA ASN A 423 47.91 -8.87 -13.65
C ASN A 423 47.69 -10.12 -12.76
N PHE A 424 46.82 -10.01 -11.77
CA PHE A 424 46.56 -11.12 -10.86
C PHE A 424 45.59 -12.12 -11.51
N GLN A 425 45.99 -13.40 -11.63
CA GLN A 425 45.17 -14.44 -12.29
C GLN A 425 44.18 -15.15 -11.35
N GLY A 426 43.82 -14.51 -10.23
CA GLY A 426 42.94 -15.06 -9.21
C GLY A 426 43.65 -16.00 -8.21
N GLY A 427 43.05 -16.18 -7.03
CA GLY A 427 43.62 -16.96 -5.92
C GLY A 427 43.65 -16.22 -4.57
N GLN A 428 44.31 -16.83 -3.58
CA GLN A 428 44.41 -16.27 -2.23
C GLN A 428 45.63 -15.35 -2.09
N LEU A 429 45.48 -14.26 -1.35
CA LEU A 429 46.55 -13.33 -1.04
C LEU A 429 46.62 -13.10 0.48
N MET A 430 47.81 -13.30 1.06
CA MET A 430 48.08 -13.02 2.47
C MET A 430 48.79 -11.66 2.59
N ILE A 431 48.20 -10.77 3.40
CA ILE A 431 48.72 -9.45 3.71
C ILE A 431 49.22 -9.47 5.15
N ARG A 432 50.51 -9.26 5.39
CA ARG A 432 51.06 -9.03 6.73
C ARG A 432 51.28 -7.55 6.94
N VAL A 433 50.59 -6.99 7.92
CA VAL A 433 50.68 -5.58 8.33
C VAL A 433 51.60 -5.46 9.54
N ARG A 434 52.54 -4.52 9.44
CA ARG A 434 53.46 -4.12 10.51
C ARG A 434 53.37 -2.61 10.69
N CYS A 435 52.93 -2.16 11.85
CA CYS A 435 52.88 -0.74 12.19
C CYS A 435 52.76 -0.55 13.70
N THR A 436 53.02 0.66 14.18
CA THR A 436 52.82 1.05 15.58
C THR A 436 51.61 1.98 15.72
N GLY A 437 50.80 1.74 16.76
CA GLY A 437 49.61 2.53 17.05
C GLY A 437 48.39 2.22 16.15
N PRO A 438 47.34 3.05 16.27
CA PRO A 438 46.11 2.88 15.49
C PRO A 438 46.35 2.94 13.98
N TYR A 439 45.69 2.06 13.25
CA TYR A 439 45.81 1.99 11.79
C TYR A 439 44.47 1.67 11.12
N SER A 440 44.39 1.99 9.83
CA SER A 440 43.32 1.57 8.93
C SER A 440 43.94 0.91 7.69
N LEU A 441 43.52 -0.30 7.39
CA LEU A 441 43.90 -1.08 6.21
C LEU A 441 42.68 -1.19 5.29
N GLN A 442 42.83 -0.77 4.05
CA GLN A 442 41.81 -0.95 3.01
C GLN A 442 42.43 -1.66 1.81
N VAL A 443 41.71 -2.67 1.31
CA VAL A 443 42.04 -3.35 0.06
C VAL A 443 40.89 -3.13 -0.89
N THR A 444 41.18 -2.41 -1.97
CA THR A 444 40.26 -2.13 -3.06
C THR A 444 40.74 -2.82 -4.33
N GLY A 445 39.84 -3.05 -5.27
CA GLY A 445 40.23 -3.43 -6.62
C GLY A 445 39.24 -2.90 -7.65
N ARG A 446 39.64 -2.91 -8.92
CA ARG A 446 38.76 -2.54 -10.04
C ARG A 446 38.14 -3.78 -10.64
N SER A 447 36.81 -3.87 -10.65
CA SER A 447 36.06 -5.07 -11.05
C SER A 447 34.85 -4.73 -11.91
N VAL A 448 34.57 -5.54 -12.94
CA VAL A 448 33.32 -5.43 -13.72
C VAL A 448 32.10 -5.88 -12.92
N LEU A 449 32.35 -6.63 -11.84
CA LEU A 449 31.35 -7.23 -10.98
C LEU A 449 31.35 -6.57 -9.58
N ASP A 450 30.25 -5.89 -9.27
CA ASP A 450 29.91 -5.39 -7.93
C ASP A 450 28.42 -5.64 -7.64
N PHE A 451 28.01 -5.49 -6.39
CA PHE A 451 26.62 -5.55 -5.98
C PHE A 451 26.14 -4.21 -5.42
N THR A 452 24.85 -3.95 -5.40
CA THR A 452 24.24 -2.90 -4.58
C THR A 452 23.12 -3.53 -3.75
N TYR A 453 22.64 -2.81 -2.74
CA TYR A 453 21.61 -3.33 -1.85
C TYR A 453 20.53 -2.31 -1.56
N GLN A 454 19.37 -2.77 -1.11
CA GLN A 454 18.34 -1.94 -0.51
C GLN A 454 17.91 -2.56 0.81
N LEU A 455 17.93 -1.77 1.88
CA LEU A 455 17.55 -2.21 3.21
C LEU A 455 16.16 -1.66 3.56
N SER A 456 15.24 -2.57 3.88
CA SER A 456 13.86 -2.25 4.24
C SER A 456 13.49 -2.92 5.56
N SER A 457 12.54 -2.35 6.29
CA SER A 457 11.97 -3.01 7.48
C SER A 457 10.71 -3.79 7.12
N ILE A 458 10.51 -4.94 7.78
CA ILE A 458 9.27 -5.71 7.71
C ILE A 458 8.47 -5.48 8.99
N GLU A 459 7.31 -4.81 8.88
CA GLU A 459 6.44 -4.56 10.04
C GLU A 459 5.48 -5.74 10.31
N ASN A 460 5.08 -6.46 9.26
CA ASN A 460 4.20 -7.62 9.38
C ASN A 460 4.68 -8.77 8.50
N LEU A 461 5.22 -9.82 9.13
CA LEU A 461 5.73 -11.02 8.46
C LEU A 461 4.64 -11.80 7.71
N GLU A 462 3.37 -11.74 8.15
CA GLU A 462 2.25 -12.43 7.48
C GLU A 462 1.75 -11.69 6.25
N ARG A 463 1.84 -10.35 6.25
CA ARG A 463 1.41 -9.50 5.13
C ARG A 463 2.54 -9.20 4.14
N GLY A 464 3.80 -9.41 4.54
CA GLY A 464 4.96 -9.06 3.75
C GLY A 464 5.08 -7.55 3.51
N GLU A 465 4.42 -6.71 4.31
CA GLU A 465 4.43 -5.25 4.15
C GLU A 465 5.84 -4.71 4.41
N ARG A 466 6.50 -4.27 3.33
CA ARG A 466 7.83 -3.65 3.34
C ARG A 466 7.67 -2.16 3.54
N LYS A 467 8.45 -1.60 4.46
CA LYS A 467 8.55 -0.15 4.66
C LYS A 467 9.99 0.28 4.44
N GLN A 468 10.16 1.39 3.72
CA GLN A 468 11.47 2.02 3.58
C GLN A 468 12.01 2.34 4.97
N LEU A 469 13.27 1.97 5.20
CA LEU A 469 13.93 2.31 6.45
C LEU A 469 14.25 3.81 6.47
N LEU A 470 13.73 4.51 7.48
CA LEU A 470 14.01 5.93 7.73
C LEU A 470 15.06 6.01 8.83
N GLY A 471 16.29 6.35 8.45
CA GLY A 471 17.42 6.37 9.36
C GLY A 471 18.01 5.00 9.66
N SER A 472 18.54 4.83 10.86
CA SER A 472 19.19 3.61 11.32
C SER A 472 18.16 2.55 11.78
N PRO A 473 18.43 1.24 11.57
CA PRO A 473 17.57 0.19 12.07
C PRO A 473 17.55 0.14 13.61
N VAL A 474 16.47 -0.39 14.19
CA VAL A 474 16.33 -0.50 15.64
C VAL A 474 16.45 -1.94 16.16
N LYS A 475 16.77 -2.09 17.45
CA LYS A 475 16.97 -3.41 18.07
C LYS A 475 15.73 -4.30 17.93
N GLY A 476 15.94 -5.55 17.51
CA GLY A 476 14.88 -6.54 17.34
C GLY A 476 14.05 -6.38 16.07
N GLN A 477 14.33 -5.35 15.25
CA GLN A 477 13.65 -5.13 13.98
C GLN A 477 14.13 -6.15 12.94
N THR A 478 13.18 -6.82 12.28
CA THR A 478 13.48 -7.68 11.13
C THR A 478 13.66 -6.82 9.88
N LEU A 479 14.77 -7.05 9.19
CA LEU A 479 15.20 -6.33 8.00
C LEU A 479 15.20 -7.25 6.80
N LEU A 480 14.78 -6.69 5.67
CA LEU A 480 14.89 -7.28 4.34
C LEU A 480 15.99 -6.54 3.58
N LEU A 481 17.03 -7.27 3.20
CA LEU A 481 18.08 -6.80 2.30
C LEU A 481 17.84 -7.37 0.91
N THR A 482 17.51 -6.52 -0.05
CA THR A 482 17.43 -6.89 -1.47
C THR A 482 18.77 -6.60 -2.14
N LEU A 483 19.26 -7.49 -2.99
CA LEU A 483 20.55 -7.40 -3.67
C LEU A 483 20.35 -7.27 -5.18
N ALA A 484 21.22 -6.49 -5.82
CA ALA A 484 21.32 -6.37 -7.27
C ALA A 484 22.79 -6.35 -7.69
N PHE A 485 23.11 -6.83 -8.89
CA PHE A 485 24.48 -7.01 -9.38
C PHE A 485 24.68 -6.28 -10.71
N THR A 486 25.91 -5.82 -10.98
CA THR A 486 26.24 -5.10 -12.22
C THR A 486 26.24 -6.01 -13.45
N LYS A 487 26.82 -7.22 -13.33
CA LYS A 487 26.87 -8.26 -14.38
C LYS A 487 26.51 -9.62 -13.79
N PRO A 488 25.22 -9.87 -13.48
CA PRO A 488 24.78 -11.10 -12.83
C PRO A 488 25.14 -12.37 -13.62
N GLU A 489 25.31 -12.27 -14.94
CA GLU A 489 25.73 -13.37 -15.83
C GLU A 489 27.14 -13.91 -15.56
N LEU A 490 27.99 -13.18 -14.81
CA LEU A 490 29.33 -13.62 -14.41
C LEU A 490 29.35 -14.39 -13.08
N ILE A 491 28.20 -14.54 -12.44
CA ILE A 491 28.04 -15.17 -11.12
C ILE A 491 27.52 -16.60 -11.29
N GLU A 492 28.25 -17.57 -10.74
CA GLU A 492 27.78 -18.96 -10.63
C GLU A 492 26.80 -19.10 -9.47
N GLU A 493 27.24 -18.68 -8.28
CA GLU A 493 26.47 -18.80 -7.05
C GLU A 493 26.77 -17.65 -6.07
N VAL A 494 25.75 -17.23 -5.33
CA VAL A 494 25.91 -16.29 -4.21
C VAL A 494 25.35 -16.97 -2.96
N ASN A 495 26.25 -17.30 -2.04
CA ASN A 495 25.94 -18.30 -1.01
C ASN A 495 25.59 -17.62 0.31
N LEU A 496 26.38 -16.61 0.69
CA LEU A 496 26.37 -16.07 2.04
C LEU A 496 26.48 -14.55 2.04
N LEU A 497 25.65 -13.93 2.87
CA LEU A 497 25.82 -12.57 3.34
C LEU A 497 26.29 -12.61 4.80
N SER A 498 27.44 -12.04 5.09
CA SER A 498 28.03 -11.98 6.42
C SER A 498 27.98 -10.56 7.00
N LEU A 499 27.72 -10.46 8.30
CA LEU A 499 27.88 -9.23 9.07
C LEU A 499 29.29 -9.20 9.65
N ILE A 500 30.06 -8.16 9.35
CA ILE A 500 31.43 -7.98 9.86
C ILE A 500 31.56 -6.74 10.73
N ASN A 501 32.46 -6.77 11.71
CA ASN A 501 32.82 -5.59 12.49
C ASN A 501 33.96 -4.78 11.86
N SER A 502 34.40 -3.71 12.53
CA SER A 502 35.50 -2.84 12.09
C SER A 502 36.87 -3.54 12.03
N THR A 503 37.06 -4.69 12.69
CA THR A 503 38.29 -5.47 12.61
C THR A 503 38.26 -6.49 11.45
N GLY A 504 37.19 -6.53 10.66
CA GLY A 504 37.00 -7.49 9.57
C GLY A 504 36.63 -8.90 10.02
N THR A 505 36.27 -9.09 11.30
CA THR A 505 35.84 -10.39 11.80
C THR A 505 34.36 -10.62 11.51
N VAL A 506 34.04 -11.82 11.00
CA VAL A 506 32.67 -12.25 10.73
C VAL A 506 31.96 -12.52 12.05
N MET A 507 30.83 -11.83 12.26
CA MET A 507 30.01 -11.91 13.47
C MET A 507 28.82 -12.84 13.27
N GLU A 508 28.17 -12.76 12.12
CA GLU A 508 26.96 -13.51 11.75
C GLU A 508 26.94 -13.76 10.25
N SER A 509 26.26 -14.79 9.77
CA SER A 509 26.13 -15.09 8.34
C SER A 509 24.76 -15.66 8.01
N PHE A 510 24.24 -15.29 6.85
CA PHE A 510 22.90 -15.64 6.39
C PHE A 510 22.97 -16.17 4.96
N THR A 511 22.15 -17.18 4.68
CA THR A 511 21.98 -17.72 3.33
C THR A 511 21.12 -16.78 2.49
N ILE A 512 21.56 -16.51 1.27
CA ILE A 512 20.83 -15.67 0.32
C ILE A 512 19.74 -16.51 -0.34
N LYS A 513 18.53 -15.95 -0.43
CA LYS A 513 17.37 -16.61 -1.04
C LYS A 513 17.06 -15.94 -2.38
N LYS A 514 16.74 -16.74 -3.39
CA LYS A 514 16.06 -16.26 -4.60
C LYS A 514 14.58 -16.02 -4.29
N GLY A 515 14.00 -14.97 -4.87
CA GLY A 515 12.56 -14.78 -4.86
C GLY A 515 11.83 -15.91 -5.57
N GLN A 516 10.53 -16.03 -5.32
CA GLN A 516 9.65 -17.00 -5.97
C GLN A 516 8.78 -16.29 -7.01
N GLU A 517 8.25 -17.05 -7.97
CA GLU A 517 7.28 -16.57 -8.98
C GLU A 517 7.83 -15.33 -9.75
N ILE A 518 7.10 -14.21 -9.73
CA ILE A 518 7.40 -12.94 -10.43
C ILE A 518 8.68 -12.27 -9.92
N HIS A 519 9.17 -12.67 -8.74
CA HIS A 519 10.41 -12.16 -8.14
C HIS A 519 11.59 -13.14 -8.28
N SER A 520 11.51 -14.12 -9.17
CA SER A 520 12.54 -15.17 -9.38
C SER A 520 13.96 -14.64 -9.61
N ASP A 521 14.08 -13.44 -10.20
CA ASP A 521 15.37 -12.77 -10.45
C ASP A 521 15.89 -11.95 -9.26
N SER A 522 15.10 -11.80 -8.19
CA SER A 522 15.49 -11.04 -7.01
C SER A 522 16.25 -11.90 -6.00
N LEU A 523 17.37 -11.38 -5.49
CA LEU A 523 18.12 -11.99 -4.39
C LEU A 523 17.87 -11.21 -3.12
N HIS A 524 17.53 -11.91 -2.04
CA HIS A 524 17.22 -11.26 -0.77
C HIS A 524 17.66 -12.05 0.46
N VAL A 525 17.84 -11.31 1.55
CA VAL A 525 18.14 -11.85 2.88
C VAL A 525 17.16 -11.23 3.87
N LEU A 526 16.47 -12.07 4.63
CA LEU A 526 15.62 -11.65 5.74
C LEU A 526 16.34 -12.02 7.06
N PHE A 527 16.63 -11.04 7.89
CA PHE A 527 17.38 -11.24 9.13
C PHE A 527 17.03 -10.21 10.20
N THR A 528 17.30 -10.55 11.46
CA THR A 528 17.19 -9.63 12.60
C THR A 528 18.58 -9.45 13.17
N PRO A 529 19.21 -8.26 13.06
CA PRO A 529 20.60 -8.06 13.46
C PRO A 529 20.82 -8.31 14.96
N SER A 530 21.76 -9.19 15.30
CA SER A 530 22.12 -9.50 16.68
C SER A 530 23.14 -8.52 17.28
N PHE A 531 23.85 -7.78 16.42
CA PHE A 531 24.99 -6.93 16.81
C PHE A 531 24.72 -5.44 16.60
N LYS A 532 25.32 -4.60 17.45
CA LYS A 532 25.08 -3.14 17.46
C LYS A 532 25.67 -2.40 16.26
N ARG A 533 26.77 -2.88 15.68
CA ARG A 533 27.46 -2.24 14.56
C ARG A 533 27.99 -3.30 13.62
N PHE A 534 27.78 -3.13 12.33
CA PHE A 534 28.26 -4.08 11.32
C PHE A 534 28.33 -3.45 9.93
N ARG A 535 29.04 -4.13 9.03
CA ARG A 535 29.03 -3.93 7.58
C ARG A 535 28.64 -5.21 6.88
N PHE A 536 28.24 -5.10 5.62
CA PHE A 536 27.90 -6.26 4.80
C PHE A 536 29.12 -6.77 4.03
N GLN A 537 29.38 -8.07 4.16
CA GLN A 537 30.29 -8.82 3.31
C GLN A 537 29.49 -9.86 2.52
N LEU A 538 29.69 -9.88 1.22
CA LEU A 538 29.13 -10.88 0.32
C LEU A 538 30.19 -11.92 -0.03
N ILE A 539 29.80 -13.19 -0.03
CA ILE A 539 30.62 -14.33 -0.46
C ILE A 539 29.85 -15.13 -1.51
N GLY A 540 30.49 -15.39 -2.65
CA GLY A 540 29.96 -16.20 -3.75
C GLY A 540 31.06 -16.80 -4.59
N LYS A 541 30.71 -17.24 -5.81
CA LYS A 541 31.64 -17.70 -6.83
C LYS A 541 31.31 -17.14 -8.20
N THR A 542 32.36 -16.92 -8.99
CA THR A 542 32.24 -16.54 -10.40
C THR A 542 31.98 -17.78 -11.26
N MET A 543 31.53 -17.60 -12.50
CA MET A 543 31.30 -18.69 -13.46
C MET A 543 32.53 -19.57 -13.75
N GLU A 544 33.73 -19.10 -13.43
CA GLU A 544 34.99 -19.84 -13.56
C GLU A 544 35.42 -20.52 -12.24
N GLY A 545 34.58 -20.48 -11.20
CA GLY A 545 34.80 -21.14 -9.92
C GLY A 545 35.67 -20.37 -8.92
N PHE A 546 36.04 -19.12 -9.20
CA PHE A 546 36.82 -18.29 -8.28
C PHE A 546 35.95 -17.74 -7.14
N SER A 547 36.51 -17.71 -5.93
CA SER A 547 35.84 -17.14 -4.75
C SER A 547 35.64 -15.63 -4.89
N LEU A 548 34.38 -15.21 -4.96
CA LEU A 548 33.98 -13.80 -5.02
C LEU A 548 33.78 -13.25 -3.60
N ARG A 549 34.47 -12.16 -3.26
CA ARG A 549 34.30 -11.43 -2.00
C ARG A 549 34.10 -9.94 -2.23
N ARG A 550 33.02 -9.35 -1.71
CA ARG A 550 32.73 -7.91 -1.82
C ARG A 550 32.22 -7.35 -0.49
N ILE A 551 32.72 -6.19 -0.06
CA ILE A 551 32.30 -5.51 1.17
C ILE A 551 31.66 -4.17 0.83
N LYS A 552 30.57 -3.82 1.52
CA LYS A 552 30.03 -2.46 1.46
C LYS A 552 30.54 -1.58 2.60
N PRO A 553 31.00 -0.35 2.30
CA PRO A 553 31.81 0.44 3.22
C PRO A 553 31.02 1.05 4.38
N THR A 554 29.74 1.36 4.17
CA THR A 554 28.92 2.07 5.17
C THR A 554 28.67 1.22 6.41
N GLU A 555 29.04 1.74 7.58
CA GLU A 555 28.75 1.10 8.87
C GLU A 555 27.28 1.32 9.25
N ILE A 556 26.56 0.21 9.45
CA ILE A 556 25.20 0.20 9.98
C ILE A 556 25.29 0.08 11.50
N LYS A 557 24.62 1.00 12.19
CA LYS A 557 24.49 0.99 13.65
C LYS A 557 23.03 0.74 14.01
N ILE A 558 22.81 -0.20 14.92
CA ILE A 558 21.50 -0.48 15.49
C ILE A 558 21.25 0.48 16.64
N GLU A 559 20.11 1.16 16.58
CA GLU A 559 19.71 2.18 17.53
C GLU A 559 18.56 1.72 18.43
N ALA A 560 18.35 2.43 19.53
CA ALA A 560 17.26 2.17 20.47
C ALA A 560 16.00 2.99 20.15
N VAL A 561 16.10 3.97 19.26
CA VAL A 561 15.05 4.95 18.98
C VAL A 561 14.66 4.85 17.52
N ARG A 562 13.37 4.90 17.21
CA ARG A 562 12.86 4.99 15.84
C ARG A 562 12.20 6.34 15.63
N MET A 563 12.53 7.02 14.54
CA MET A 563 11.75 8.15 14.03
C MET A 563 10.74 7.66 13.00
N ASP A 564 9.54 8.22 13.02
CA ASP A 564 8.48 7.84 12.09
C ASP A 564 7.56 9.01 11.76
N PHE A 565 6.86 8.91 10.65
CA PHE A 565 5.85 9.85 10.23
C PHE A 565 4.77 9.14 9.41
N ASN A 566 3.55 9.68 9.44
CA ASN A 566 2.43 9.03 8.76
C ASN A 566 2.54 9.23 7.24
N TYR A 567 2.95 8.16 6.53
CA TYR A 567 3.12 8.19 5.08
C TYR A 567 1.82 8.45 4.29
N ARG A 568 0.64 8.28 4.91
CA ARG A 568 -0.65 8.55 4.26
C ARG A 568 -0.96 10.05 4.16
N THR A 569 -0.35 10.89 5.02
CA THR A 569 -0.46 12.36 4.95
C THR A 569 0.66 13.01 4.12
N LEU A 570 1.60 12.23 3.54
CA LEU A 570 2.77 12.76 2.83
C LEU A 570 2.44 13.65 1.65
N ASN A 571 1.50 13.21 0.81
CA ASN A 571 1.21 13.89 -0.44
C ASN A 571 0.70 15.33 -0.19
N SER A 572 0.09 15.58 0.97
CA SER A 572 -0.35 16.91 1.42
C SER A 572 0.68 17.64 2.28
N SER A 573 1.44 16.94 3.13
CA SER A 573 2.25 17.58 4.18
C SER A 573 3.69 17.92 3.79
N THR A 574 4.26 17.29 2.75
CA THR A 574 5.60 17.64 2.23
C THR A 574 5.54 18.57 1.03
N ARG A 575 4.37 19.16 0.75
CA ARG A 575 4.16 20.19 -0.26
C ARG A 575 3.72 21.46 0.45
N ILE A 576 4.57 22.49 0.46
CA ILE A 576 4.32 23.73 1.21
C ILE A 576 4.07 24.89 0.26
N ASN A 577 3.27 25.86 0.70
CA ASN A 577 3.03 27.07 -0.08
C ASN A 577 4.12 28.13 0.22
N PRO A 578 4.56 28.91 -0.78
CA PRO A 578 5.43 30.06 -0.56
C PRO A 578 4.87 31.00 0.51
N GLY A 579 5.71 31.46 1.44
CA GLY A 579 5.36 32.43 2.47
C GLY A 579 4.46 31.91 3.60
N VAL A 580 3.95 30.68 3.53
CA VAL A 580 3.02 30.10 4.51
C VAL A 580 3.75 29.14 5.45
N THR A 581 3.61 29.34 6.76
CA THR A 581 4.13 28.42 7.77
C THR A 581 3.35 27.11 7.75
N THR A 582 4.05 25.99 7.59
CA THR A 582 3.50 24.64 7.58
C THR A 582 4.04 23.83 8.76
N LYS A 583 3.15 23.08 9.44
CA LYS A 583 3.53 22.16 10.51
C LYS A 583 3.43 20.71 10.01
N ILE A 584 4.55 19.98 10.04
CA ILE A 584 4.60 18.56 9.68
C ILE A 584 4.64 17.72 10.96
N PRO A 585 3.61 16.90 11.23
CA PRO A 585 3.58 16.04 12.43
C PRO A 585 4.50 14.83 12.27
N LEU A 586 5.36 14.60 13.27
CA LEU A 586 6.37 13.55 13.35
C LEU A 586 6.27 12.81 14.69
N LYS A 587 6.84 11.60 14.76
CA LYS A 587 6.83 10.77 15.97
C LYS A 587 8.20 10.19 16.26
N ILE A 588 8.50 10.03 17.55
CA ILE A 588 9.68 9.36 18.07
C ILE A 588 9.23 8.21 18.99
N ILE A 589 9.79 7.03 18.78
CA ILE A 589 9.44 5.80 19.49
C ILE A 589 10.70 5.29 20.17
N ASN A 590 10.67 5.15 21.51
CA ASN A 590 11.81 4.67 22.28
C ASN A 590 11.64 3.19 22.61
N LEU A 591 12.52 2.34 22.07
CA LEU A 591 12.58 0.89 22.32
C LEU A 591 13.73 0.51 23.28
N GLY A 592 14.43 1.50 23.83
CA GLY A 592 15.45 1.36 24.85
C GLY A 592 14.95 1.80 26.22
N ASN A 593 15.89 2.07 27.12
CA ASN A 593 15.58 2.61 28.44
C ASN A 593 14.95 4.01 28.32
N SER A 594 14.12 4.37 29.30
CA SER A 594 13.53 5.72 29.39
C SER A 594 14.60 6.81 29.37
N GLU A 595 14.45 7.79 28.48
CA GLU A 595 15.47 8.81 28.23
C GLU A 595 14.85 10.15 27.75
N ASN A 596 15.58 11.24 27.95
CA ASN A 596 15.28 12.55 27.35
C ASN A 596 15.99 12.70 26.01
N PHE A 597 15.24 13.14 25.00
CA PHE A 597 15.77 13.44 23.67
C PHE A 597 15.65 14.92 23.37
N THR A 598 16.74 15.50 22.84
CA THR A 598 16.74 16.83 22.22
C THR A 598 16.63 16.67 20.72
N LEU A 599 15.52 17.14 20.16
CA LEU A 599 15.21 17.12 18.74
C LEU A 599 15.86 18.32 18.05
N LYS A 600 16.48 18.07 16.90
CA LYS A 600 17.04 19.09 16.00
C LYS A 600 16.57 18.83 14.58
N ALA A 601 16.43 19.90 13.80
CA ALA A 601 16.11 19.84 12.38
C ALA A 601 16.88 20.91 11.60
N MET A 602 17.22 20.60 10.36
CA MET A 602 17.94 21.50 9.46
C MET A 602 17.57 21.17 8.01
N ASP A 603 17.68 22.14 7.12
CA ASP A 603 17.52 21.97 5.69
C ASP A 603 18.47 22.88 4.90
N ASP A 604 18.62 22.62 3.61
CA ASP A 604 19.61 23.29 2.75
C ASP A 604 19.15 24.64 2.18
N LEU A 605 17.83 24.88 2.13
CA LEU A 605 17.26 26.15 1.65
C LEU A 605 16.82 27.09 2.78
N GLY A 606 17.02 26.71 4.05
CA GLY A 606 16.68 27.51 5.22
C GLY A 606 15.18 27.63 5.48
N PHE A 607 14.37 26.67 5.02
CA PHE A 607 12.93 26.64 5.23
C PHE A 607 12.56 26.25 6.67
N THR A 608 13.43 25.49 7.35
CA THR A 608 13.24 24.99 8.72
C THR A 608 13.31 26.13 9.71
N GLN A 609 12.22 26.31 10.47
CA GLN A 609 12.14 27.30 11.53
C GLN A 609 12.51 26.68 12.88
N THR A 610 11.83 25.60 13.27
CA THR A 610 12.04 24.94 14.57
C THR A 610 11.35 23.57 14.64
N VAL A 611 11.54 22.86 15.75
CA VAL A 611 10.80 21.67 16.17
C VAL A 611 10.08 21.92 17.50
N GLU A 612 8.83 21.47 17.60
CA GLU A 612 7.97 21.69 18.78
C GLU A 612 7.36 20.37 19.29
N PRO A 613 7.63 19.93 20.54
CA PRO A 613 8.63 20.49 21.46
C PRO A 613 10.06 20.16 21.01
N ARG A 614 11.04 20.95 21.49
CA ARG A 614 12.47 20.70 21.22
C ARG A 614 13.02 19.55 22.06
N ASP A 615 12.57 19.42 23.30
CA ASP A 615 12.99 18.36 24.21
C ASP A 615 11.78 17.51 24.59
N CYS A 616 11.95 16.19 24.58
CA CYS A 616 10.90 15.26 24.96
C CYS A 616 11.45 14.10 25.79
N PHE A 617 10.82 13.82 26.93
CA PHE A 617 11.03 12.57 27.67
C PHE A 617 10.20 11.47 27.02
N VAL A 618 10.82 10.34 26.73
CA VAL A 618 10.12 9.16 26.17
C VAL A 618 10.49 7.95 27.00
N ALA A 619 9.48 7.37 27.67
CA ALA A 619 9.65 6.17 28.48
C ALA A 619 9.98 4.94 27.60
N GLU A 620 10.49 3.88 28.23
CA GLU A 620 10.74 2.60 27.57
C GLU A 620 9.46 2.06 26.92
N ASN A 621 9.55 1.69 25.63
CA ASN A 621 8.47 1.25 24.76
C ASN A 621 7.31 2.25 24.59
N ASP A 622 7.59 3.55 24.78
CA ASP A 622 6.61 4.62 24.62
C ASP A 622 6.88 5.45 23.35
N THR A 623 5.90 6.26 22.96
CA THR A 623 5.92 7.11 21.76
C THR A 623 5.61 8.56 22.14
N ALA A 624 6.40 9.50 21.62
CA ALA A 624 6.09 10.93 21.69
C ALA A 624 5.87 11.52 20.29
N GLU A 625 4.97 12.50 20.20
CA GLU A 625 4.71 13.25 18.97
C GLU A 625 5.34 14.64 19.05
N PHE A 626 5.82 15.14 17.91
CA PHE A 626 6.38 16.48 17.77
C PHE A 626 6.06 17.02 16.37
N SER A 627 6.18 18.33 16.18
CA SER A 627 5.94 18.99 14.90
C SER A 627 7.19 19.67 14.39
N LEU A 628 7.51 19.45 13.12
CA LEU A 628 8.49 20.24 12.38
C LEU A 628 7.80 21.46 11.78
N ILE A 629 8.35 22.65 12.02
CA ILE A 629 7.82 23.91 11.50
C ILE A 629 8.70 24.39 10.35
N LEU A 630 8.07 24.55 9.18
CA LEU A 630 8.72 24.98 7.94
C LEU A 630 8.03 26.23 7.39
N LYS A 631 8.77 27.11 6.73
CA LYS A 631 8.25 28.25 5.98
C LYS A 631 9.17 28.51 4.78
N ALA A 632 8.67 28.23 3.59
CA ALA A 632 9.33 28.67 2.36
C ALA A 632 9.26 30.21 2.27
N PRO A 633 10.30 30.88 1.73
CA PRO A 633 10.23 32.29 1.35
C PRO A 633 9.00 32.59 0.47
N ALA A 634 8.51 33.82 0.50
CA ALA A 634 7.32 34.21 -0.27
C ALA A 634 7.60 34.23 -1.80
N ASP A 635 8.86 34.39 -2.17
CA ASP A 635 9.42 34.41 -3.52
C ASP A 635 9.98 33.04 -3.95
N ALA A 636 9.85 32.00 -3.12
CA ALA A 636 10.32 30.65 -3.44
C ALA A 636 9.70 30.15 -4.74
N THR A 637 10.52 29.62 -5.65
CA THR A 637 10.05 29.19 -6.97
C THR A 637 9.27 27.87 -6.87
N THR A 638 8.25 27.71 -7.71
CA THR A 638 7.46 26.48 -7.76
C THR A 638 8.35 25.29 -8.15
N GLY A 639 8.25 24.19 -7.40
CA GLY A 639 9.07 23.00 -7.61
C GLY A 639 10.44 23.05 -6.92
N GLU A 640 10.82 24.15 -6.27
CA GLU A 640 11.97 24.14 -5.35
C GLU A 640 11.80 23.04 -4.31
N THR A 641 12.87 22.29 -4.09
CA THR A 641 12.88 21.11 -3.21
C THR A 641 14.00 21.28 -2.20
N THR A 642 13.64 21.26 -0.92
CA THR A 642 14.59 21.28 0.19
C THR A 642 14.73 19.88 0.80
N THR A 643 15.95 19.52 1.19
CA THR A 643 16.32 18.28 1.89
C THR A 643 16.32 18.52 3.39
N VAL A 644 15.27 18.07 4.06
CA VAL A 644 15.11 18.21 5.50
C VAL A 644 15.76 17.03 6.23
N THR A 645 16.63 17.33 7.19
CA THR A 645 17.24 16.36 8.11
C THR A 645 16.75 16.63 9.53
N VAL A 646 16.09 15.63 10.13
CA VAL A 646 15.63 15.66 11.53
C VAL A 646 16.39 14.59 12.31
N TYR A 647 16.84 14.88 13.52
CA TYR A 647 17.57 13.92 14.36
C TYR A 647 17.37 14.18 15.85
N ALA A 648 17.53 13.12 16.64
CA ALA A 648 17.37 13.14 18.09
C ALA A 648 18.72 12.90 18.75
N LEU A 649 19.10 13.79 19.67
CA LEU A 649 20.27 13.63 20.53
C LEU A 649 19.80 13.03 21.86
N SER A 650 20.53 12.04 22.34
CA SER A 650 20.26 11.40 23.63
C SER A 650 20.94 12.20 24.74
N ALA A 651 20.26 12.37 25.88
CA ALA A 651 20.88 13.04 27.03
C ALA A 651 22.13 12.31 27.58
N SER A 652 22.26 11.01 27.28
CA SER A 652 23.42 10.20 27.67
C SER A 652 24.53 10.11 26.60
N SER A 653 24.36 10.70 25.42
CA SER A 653 25.36 10.68 24.34
C SER A 653 25.28 11.88 23.41
N ASP A 654 26.43 12.46 23.09
CA ASP A 654 26.56 13.50 22.06
C ASP A 654 26.36 12.99 20.61
N SER A 655 26.18 11.67 20.43
CA SER A 655 25.86 11.08 19.13
C SER A 655 24.35 10.96 18.92
N PRO A 656 23.83 11.21 17.70
CA PRO A 656 22.42 11.10 17.41
C PRO A 656 21.94 9.67 17.65
N SER A 657 20.85 9.54 18.42
CA SER A 657 20.19 8.27 18.71
C SER A 657 19.51 7.71 17.47
N ASN A 658 18.87 8.57 16.66
CA ASN A 658 18.44 8.22 15.30
C ASN A 658 18.12 9.51 14.51
N TYR A 659 17.87 9.37 13.22
CA TYR A 659 17.61 10.46 12.30
C TYR A 659 16.58 10.08 11.23
N MET A 660 16.12 11.09 10.48
CA MET A 660 15.25 10.93 9.34
C MET A 660 15.58 12.03 8.32
N VAL A 661 15.69 11.64 7.06
CA VAL A 661 15.93 12.55 5.93
C VAL A 661 14.79 12.41 4.94
N PHE A 662 14.16 13.53 4.58
CA PHE A 662 13.07 13.57 3.60
C PHE A 662 13.05 14.90 2.85
N TYR A 663 12.30 14.96 1.76
CA TYR A 663 12.23 16.12 0.88
C TYR A 663 10.93 16.88 1.07
N VAL A 664 11.00 18.21 1.00
CA VAL A 664 9.84 19.11 1.03
C VAL A 664 9.87 20.01 -0.19
N ASN A 665 8.75 20.08 -0.91
CA ASN A 665 8.67 20.77 -2.19
C ASN A 665 7.73 21.99 -2.09
N VAL A 666 8.07 23.05 -2.80
CA VAL A 666 7.23 24.25 -2.95
C VAL A 666 6.15 23.97 -3.99
N LYS A 667 4.88 24.06 -3.59
CA LYS A 667 3.72 23.81 -4.44
C LYS A 667 3.47 24.99 -5.40
N GLU A 668 2.97 24.69 -6.58
CA GLU A 668 2.37 25.68 -7.48
C GLU A 668 1.19 26.35 -6.78
N ILE A 669 1.11 27.68 -6.86
CA ILE A 669 -0.07 28.42 -6.41
C ILE A 669 -1.22 27.99 -7.31
N GLU A 670 -2.10 27.15 -6.77
CA GLU A 670 -3.28 26.63 -7.46
C GLU A 670 -4.25 27.77 -7.83
N ASN A 671 -4.02 28.43 -8.96
CA ASN A 671 -5.04 29.26 -9.61
C ASN A 671 -5.91 28.33 -10.47
N ILE A 672 -6.77 27.56 -9.79
CA ILE A 672 -7.73 26.62 -10.41
C ILE A 672 -8.92 27.42 -10.94
N PHE A 673 -8.72 28.14 -12.04
CA PHE A 673 -9.84 28.69 -12.79
C PHE A 673 -10.21 27.70 -13.88
N GLN A 674 -11.22 26.87 -13.62
CA GLN A 674 -11.73 25.92 -14.62
C GLN A 674 -12.40 26.68 -15.77
N PRO A 675 -12.27 26.21 -17.03
CA PRO A 675 -13.05 26.75 -18.12
C PRO A 675 -14.56 26.56 -17.85
N LYS A 676 -15.38 27.43 -18.41
CA LYS A 676 -16.84 27.39 -18.38
C LYS A 676 -17.34 27.12 -19.80
N CYS A 677 -18.32 26.23 -19.98
CA CYS A 677 -19.02 26.08 -21.25
C CYS A 677 -20.52 26.32 -21.08
N GLU A 678 -21.08 27.20 -21.92
CA GLU A 678 -22.48 27.62 -21.89
C GLU A 678 -23.10 27.48 -23.28
N VAL A 679 -24.36 27.04 -23.36
CA VAL A 679 -25.06 26.93 -24.64
C VAL A 679 -25.55 28.32 -25.06
N ALA A 680 -25.26 28.73 -26.29
CA ALA A 680 -25.55 30.07 -26.79
C ALA A 680 -26.91 30.08 -27.50
N GLY A 681 -27.93 30.68 -26.88
CA GLY A 681 -29.28 30.88 -27.43
C GLY A 681 -30.36 29.91 -26.90
N SER A 682 -31.63 30.31 -27.02
CA SER A 682 -32.77 29.42 -26.73
C SER A 682 -32.88 28.35 -27.81
N GLN A 683 -32.84 27.07 -27.41
CA GLN A 683 -32.97 25.93 -28.32
C GLN A 683 -34.30 26.03 -29.09
N ILE A 684 -34.22 26.20 -30.42
CA ILE A 684 -35.37 26.09 -31.31
C ILE A 684 -35.57 24.60 -31.56
N ALA A 685 -36.63 24.02 -30.98
CA ALA A 685 -37.03 22.63 -31.17
C ALA A 685 -37.13 22.28 -32.67
N THR A 686 -36.24 21.42 -33.15
CA THR A 686 -36.11 21.09 -34.59
C THR A 686 -36.28 19.60 -34.89
N CYS A 687 -36.06 18.73 -33.90
CA CYS A 687 -36.11 17.28 -34.10
C CYS A 687 -37.33 16.59 -33.47
N ASP A 688 -38.16 17.27 -32.69
CA ASP A 688 -39.23 16.68 -31.86
C ASP A 688 -40.26 15.84 -32.61
N SER A 689 -40.54 16.16 -33.87
CA SER A 689 -41.54 15.44 -34.68
C SER A 689 -40.97 14.26 -35.46
N VAL A 690 -39.65 14.12 -35.57
CA VAL A 690 -39.02 13.22 -36.58
C VAL A 690 -38.01 12.23 -36.00
N TYR A 691 -37.45 12.46 -34.81
CA TYR A 691 -36.41 11.59 -34.24
C TYR A 691 -36.82 10.12 -33.99
N HIS A 692 -38.12 9.82 -33.90
CA HIS A 692 -38.65 8.44 -33.77
C HIS A 692 -38.97 7.75 -35.09
N LEU A 693 -38.90 8.48 -36.20
CA LEU A 693 -39.26 7.96 -37.52
C LEU A 693 -38.02 7.42 -38.23
N SER A 694 -38.21 6.43 -39.10
CA SER A 694 -37.12 5.80 -39.87
C SER A 694 -36.42 6.73 -40.86
N ASN A 695 -36.95 7.94 -41.06
CA ASN A 695 -36.39 9.01 -41.89
C ASN A 695 -35.63 10.10 -41.08
N CYS A 696 -35.31 9.84 -39.80
CA CYS A 696 -34.60 10.79 -38.92
C CYS A 696 -33.22 11.25 -39.45
N SER A 697 -32.63 10.51 -40.38
CA SER A 697 -31.30 10.77 -40.94
C SER A 697 -31.30 11.87 -42.00
N ILE A 698 -32.48 12.26 -42.49
CA ILE A 698 -32.65 13.27 -43.55
C ILE A 698 -32.68 14.69 -42.96
N ILE A 699 -33.08 14.82 -41.69
CA ILE A 699 -33.22 16.11 -41.03
C ILE A 699 -32.02 16.35 -40.12
N THR A 700 -31.36 17.49 -40.31
CA THR A 700 -30.21 17.94 -39.51
C THR A 700 -30.60 19.07 -38.57
N TRP A 701 -29.98 19.09 -37.39
CA TRP A 701 -30.09 20.16 -36.40
C TRP A 701 -28.70 20.74 -36.10
N ASN A 702 -28.67 21.99 -35.65
CA ASN A 702 -27.45 22.62 -35.16
C ASN A 702 -27.69 23.36 -33.84
N SER A 703 -26.63 23.54 -33.06
CA SER A 703 -26.66 24.30 -31.80
C SER A 703 -25.34 25.00 -31.56
N SER A 704 -25.41 26.27 -31.15
CA SER A 704 -24.26 27.08 -30.77
C SER A 704 -23.94 26.97 -29.28
N PHE A 705 -22.66 27.11 -28.94
CA PHE A 705 -22.16 27.15 -27.56
C PHE A 705 -20.97 28.10 -27.44
N ASN A 706 -20.71 28.57 -26.22
CA ASN A 706 -19.62 29.46 -25.86
C ASN A 706 -18.77 28.80 -24.77
N VAL A 707 -17.45 28.86 -24.91
CA VAL A 707 -16.48 28.38 -23.94
C VAL A 707 -15.67 29.57 -23.44
N PHE A 708 -15.60 29.78 -22.13
CA PHE A 708 -14.81 30.82 -21.50
C PHE A 708 -13.75 30.21 -20.61
N SER A 709 -12.48 30.57 -20.80
CA SER A 709 -11.38 30.08 -19.96
C SER A 709 -10.75 31.24 -19.18
N PRO A 710 -10.96 31.32 -17.84
CA PRO A 710 -10.38 32.36 -17.02
C PRO A 710 -8.90 32.06 -16.72
N GLY A 711 -8.03 33.04 -16.92
CA GLY A 711 -6.63 33.01 -16.49
C GLY A 711 -5.67 32.12 -17.30
N LYS A 712 -6.17 31.21 -18.15
CA LYS A 712 -5.37 30.31 -18.99
C LYS A 712 -6.02 30.10 -20.37
N GLU A 713 -5.20 29.75 -21.36
CA GLU A 713 -5.60 29.54 -22.76
C GLU A 713 -6.34 28.19 -22.94
N LEU A 714 -7.33 28.16 -23.84
CA LEU A 714 -8.00 26.93 -24.27
C LEU A 714 -7.06 26.08 -25.13
N LEU A 715 -6.97 24.79 -24.83
CA LEU A 715 -6.14 23.82 -25.53
C LEU A 715 -6.94 23.07 -26.60
N THR A 716 -8.13 22.56 -26.26
CA THR A 716 -8.97 21.79 -27.20
C THR A 716 -10.45 22.00 -26.91
N VAL A 717 -11.27 21.96 -27.95
CA VAL A 717 -12.73 21.80 -27.86
C VAL A 717 -13.15 20.63 -28.74
N THR A 718 -13.77 19.62 -28.16
CA THR A 718 -14.11 18.35 -28.85
C THR A 718 -15.49 17.87 -28.48
N SER A 719 -16.15 17.11 -29.35
CA SER A 719 -17.39 16.39 -29.02
C SER A 719 -17.08 14.97 -28.57
N LYS A 720 -17.87 14.41 -27.65
CA LYS A 720 -17.69 13.02 -27.14
C LYS A 720 -17.63 11.95 -28.24
N TYR A 721 -18.44 12.13 -29.28
CA TYR A 721 -18.61 11.22 -30.40
C TYR A 721 -18.51 12.03 -31.70
N PRO A 722 -17.28 12.34 -32.17
CA PRO A 722 -17.06 13.15 -33.37
C PRO A 722 -17.61 12.49 -34.65
N GLU A 723 -17.81 11.18 -34.65
CA GLU A 723 -18.43 10.43 -35.75
C GLU A 723 -19.94 10.66 -35.90
N LEU A 724 -20.62 11.14 -34.84
CA LEU A 724 -22.08 11.33 -34.84
C LEU A 724 -22.53 12.72 -35.29
N GLY A 725 -21.60 13.66 -35.51
CA GLY A 725 -21.93 15.01 -35.94
C GLY A 725 -20.68 15.87 -36.15
N ARG A 726 -20.84 16.98 -36.87
CA ARG A 726 -19.77 17.90 -37.21
C ARG A 726 -19.68 19.02 -36.16
N LEU A 727 -18.48 19.22 -35.62
CA LEU A 727 -18.15 20.29 -34.68
C LEU A 727 -17.28 21.35 -35.39
N ASP A 728 -17.78 22.57 -35.54
CA ASP A 728 -17.02 23.71 -36.04
C ASP A 728 -16.81 24.71 -34.88
N VAL A 729 -15.55 25.00 -34.52
CA VAL A 729 -15.19 25.89 -33.40
C VAL A 729 -14.46 27.11 -33.95
N GLY A 730 -14.76 28.30 -33.42
CA GLY A 730 -14.04 29.52 -33.76
C GLY A 730 -12.55 29.41 -33.41
N PRO A 731 -11.68 30.20 -34.06
CA PRO A 731 -10.25 30.17 -33.79
C PRO A 731 -9.97 30.61 -32.36
N PHE A 732 -9.13 29.86 -31.66
CA PHE A 732 -8.52 30.27 -30.40
C PHE A 732 -7.02 30.01 -30.56
N GLU A 733 -6.29 31.10 -30.82
CA GLU A 733 -4.84 31.06 -31.05
C GLU A 733 -4.05 31.35 -29.77
N LYS A 734 -2.75 31.07 -29.85
CA LYS A 734 -1.80 31.22 -28.76
C LYS A 734 -1.77 32.66 -28.24
N GLY A 735 -2.03 32.84 -26.94
CA GLY A 735 -2.03 34.15 -26.26
C GLY A 735 -3.40 34.80 -26.00
N MET A 736 -4.51 34.12 -26.29
CA MET A 736 -5.86 34.62 -25.98
C MET A 736 -6.32 34.21 -24.56
N PHE A 737 -6.08 35.07 -23.57
CA PHE A 737 -6.51 34.88 -22.18
C PHE A 737 -7.86 35.54 -21.89
N ASN A 738 -8.69 34.93 -21.02
CA ASN A 738 -10.01 35.46 -20.64
C ASN A 738 -10.92 35.73 -21.86
N THR A 739 -10.82 34.90 -22.89
CA THR A 739 -11.63 35.05 -24.10
C THR A 739 -12.74 34.00 -24.14
N SER A 740 -13.86 34.37 -24.75
CA SER A 740 -14.94 33.43 -25.04
C SER A 740 -14.82 32.95 -26.48
N VAL A 741 -14.83 31.63 -26.66
CA VAL A 741 -14.73 30.95 -27.94
C VAL A 741 -16.09 30.36 -28.26
N SER A 742 -16.68 30.77 -29.38
CA SER A 742 -17.95 30.22 -29.83
C SER A 742 -17.73 29.02 -30.76
N GLY A 743 -18.60 28.03 -30.69
CA GLY A 743 -18.64 26.91 -31.62
C GLY A 743 -20.06 26.51 -31.98
N VAL A 744 -20.20 25.77 -33.07
CA VAL A 744 -21.45 25.23 -33.60
C VAL A 744 -21.29 23.74 -33.80
N TYR A 745 -22.23 22.97 -33.23
CA TYR A 745 -22.32 21.54 -33.47
C TYR A 745 -23.51 21.23 -34.36
N THR A 746 -23.33 20.36 -35.35
CA THR A 746 -24.37 19.94 -36.32
C THR A 746 -24.49 18.43 -36.35
N SER A 747 -25.70 17.88 -36.21
CA SER A 747 -25.95 16.43 -36.29
C SER A 747 -27.32 16.13 -36.93
N THR A 748 -27.66 14.86 -37.11
CA THR A 748 -28.95 14.41 -37.63
C THR A 748 -29.94 14.20 -36.49
N CYS A 749 -31.25 14.25 -36.77
CA CYS A 749 -32.28 14.00 -35.78
C CYS A 749 -32.31 12.54 -35.28
N CYS A 750 -31.56 11.61 -35.89
CA CYS A 750 -31.31 10.30 -35.28
C CYS A 750 -30.42 10.38 -34.04
N HIS A 751 -29.61 11.44 -33.92
CA HIS A 751 -28.74 11.73 -32.78
C HIS A 751 -29.05 13.14 -32.27
N PRO A 752 -30.19 13.34 -31.58
CA PRO A 752 -30.68 14.67 -31.22
C PRO A 752 -29.94 15.32 -30.04
N THR A 753 -28.87 14.71 -29.52
CA THR A 753 -28.09 15.20 -28.36
C THR A 753 -26.59 15.07 -28.58
N ALA A 754 -25.81 15.98 -27.97
CA ALA A 754 -24.35 15.95 -28.02
C ALA A 754 -23.71 16.51 -26.74
N SER A 755 -22.49 16.08 -26.41
CA SER A 755 -21.71 16.62 -25.29
C SER A 755 -20.39 17.19 -25.82
N ILE A 756 -20.14 18.45 -25.52
CA ILE A 756 -18.93 19.18 -25.90
C ILE A 756 -18.02 19.33 -24.69
N PHE A 757 -16.74 19.02 -24.87
CA PHE A 757 -15.68 19.11 -23.89
C PHE A 757 -14.71 20.22 -24.29
N ALA A 758 -14.42 21.12 -23.35
CA ALA A 758 -13.37 22.12 -23.50
C ALA A 758 -12.26 21.84 -22.47
N VAL A 759 -11.01 21.89 -22.91
CA VAL A 759 -9.83 21.62 -22.07
C VAL A 759 -8.88 22.81 -22.17
N ASP A 760 -8.36 23.30 -21.05
CA ASP A 760 -7.33 24.35 -21.01
C ASP A 760 -5.89 23.77 -21.05
N GLN A 761 -4.87 24.63 -21.14
CA GLN A 761 -3.46 24.19 -21.12
C GLN A 761 -3.03 23.50 -19.81
N ASN A 762 -3.77 23.71 -18.72
CA ASN A 762 -3.51 23.07 -17.43
C ASN A 762 -4.24 21.71 -17.30
N GLY A 763 -5.03 21.31 -18.30
CA GLY A 763 -5.80 20.07 -18.29
C GLY A 763 -7.14 20.15 -17.56
N ASN A 764 -7.57 21.34 -17.11
CA ASN A 764 -8.90 21.52 -16.55
C ASN A 764 -9.95 21.38 -17.65
N THR A 765 -11.07 20.72 -17.35
CA THR A 765 -12.08 20.37 -18.35
C THR A 765 -13.46 20.95 -18.00
N ALA A 766 -14.14 21.55 -18.98
CA ALA A 766 -15.53 21.99 -18.92
C ALA A 766 -16.41 21.18 -19.87
N VAL A 767 -17.68 21.00 -19.54
CA VAL A 767 -18.64 20.23 -20.35
C VAL A 767 -19.95 20.99 -20.52
N CYS A 768 -20.47 21.00 -21.74
CA CYS A 768 -21.81 21.51 -22.07
C CYS A 768 -22.56 20.48 -22.93
N VAL A 769 -23.87 20.37 -22.71
CA VAL A 769 -24.76 19.41 -23.37
C VAL A 769 -25.71 20.15 -24.30
N LEU A 770 -25.76 19.72 -25.57
CA LEU A 770 -26.59 20.28 -26.62
C LEU A 770 -27.77 19.33 -26.90
N SER A 771 -28.96 19.89 -27.16
CA SER A 771 -30.19 19.13 -27.47
C SER A 771 -31.00 19.82 -28.56
N ALA A 772 -31.49 19.03 -29.53
CA ALA A 772 -32.32 19.45 -30.66
C ALA A 772 -33.82 19.17 -30.49
N VAL A 773 -34.12 18.40 -29.45
CA VAL A 773 -35.49 18.12 -29.00
C VAL A 773 -35.80 19.06 -27.85
N THR A 774 -36.96 19.72 -27.92
CA THR A 774 -37.51 20.38 -26.75
C THR A 774 -37.60 19.38 -25.59
N PRO A 775 -37.35 19.83 -24.35
CA PRO A 775 -37.70 19.09 -23.14
C PRO A 775 -39.24 18.96 -22.97
N ILE A 776 -39.99 18.53 -24.00
CA ILE A 776 -41.45 18.32 -23.94
C ILE A 776 -41.78 16.86 -24.28
N ILE A 777 -41.60 16.01 -23.27
CA ILE A 777 -42.60 15.08 -22.70
C ILE A 777 -43.70 14.59 -23.66
N ASN A 778 -43.35 13.84 -24.71
CA ASN A 778 -44.38 13.11 -25.45
C ASN A 778 -44.65 11.80 -24.69
N ILE A 779 -45.65 11.78 -23.80
CA ILE A 779 -46.05 10.57 -23.06
C ILE A 779 -47.16 9.87 -23.85
N LYS A 780 -46.91 8.62 -24.28
CA LYS A 780 -47.95 7.78 -24.90
C LYS A 780 -48.59 6.86 -23.86
N PRO A 781 -49.86 7.07 -23.47
CA PRO A 781 -50.61 6.15 -22.63
C PRO A 781 -51.06 4.93 -23.44
N ASN A 782 -50.92 3.72 -22.88
CA ASN A 782 -51.50 2.50 -23.46
C ASN A 782 -52.67 2.03 -22.59
N ILE A 783 -53.90 2.25 -23.05
CA ILE A 783 -55.13 2.00 -22.29
C ILE A 783 -55.97 0.94 -23.02
N LYS A 784 -56.48 -0.04 -22.28
CA LYS A 784 -57.30 -1.15 -22.83
C LYS A 784 -58.82 -0.94 -22.72
N PHE A 785 -59.29 0.12 -22.06
CA PHE A 785 -60.70 0.31 -21.71
C PHE A 785 -61.16 1.76 -21.94
N THR A 786 -62.36 1.94 -22.47
CA THR A 786 -62.97 3.27 -22.73
C THR A 786 -63.98 3.70 -21.67
N GLU A 787 -64.47 2.79 -20.82
CA GLU A 787 -65.42 3.06 -19.71
C GLU A 787 -65.15 2.17 -18.48
N LEU A 788 -65.35 2.71 -17.26
CA LEU A 788 -65.11 1.99 -15.99
C LEU A 788 -66.29 2.09 -14.99
N ASN A 789 -66.70 0.96 -14.39
CA ASN A 789 -67.75 0.90 -13.36
C ASN A 789 -67.15 0.93 -11.93
N VAL A 790 -67.59 1.85 -11.07
CA VAL A 790 -67.12 2.01 -9.68
C VAL A 790 -68.28 1.92 -8.69
N LEU A 791 -68.08 1.27 -7.54
CA LEU A 791 -69.11 1.13 -6.50
C LEU A 791 -68.89 2.15 -5.38
N VAL A 792 -69.97 2.73 -4.85
CA VAL A 792 -69.91 3.76 -3.79
C VAL A 792 -69.23 3.20 -2.54
N GLY A 793 -68.19 3.88 -2.06
CA GLY A 793 -67.42 3.49 -0.87
C GLY A 793 -66.40 2.36 -1.06
N ILE A 794 -66.28 1.79 -2.27
CA ILE A 794 -65.31 0.71 -2.58
C ILE A 794 -64.20 1.28 -3.47
N LYS A 795 -62.93 0.97 -3.15
CA LYS A 795 -61.77 1.40 -3.92
C LYS A 795 -61.62 0.53 -5.19
N SER A 796 -61.86 1.09 -6.37
CA SER A 796 -61.57 0.47 -7.67
C SER A 796 -60.15 0.84 -8.13
N LYS A 797 -59.45 -0.06 -8.82
CA LYS A 797 -58.04 0.12 -9.23
C LYS A 797 -57.84 -0.32 -10.68
N PHE A 798 -57.13 0.47 -11.49
CA PHE A 798 -56.67 0.06 -12.83
C PHE A 798 -55.26 0.58 -13.13
N GLU A 799 -54.58 -0.07 -14.08
CA GLU A 799 -53.16 0.17 -14.40
C GLU A 799 -52.99 0.61 -15.86
N PHE A 800 -52.03 1.50 -16.10
CA PHE A 800 -51.65 1.98 -17.43
C PHE A 800 -50.14 2.28 -17.47
N ASN A 801 -49.55 2.32 -18.67
CA ASN A 801 -48.13 2.59 -18.85
C ASN A 801 -47.91 3.97 -19.47
N ILE A 802 -46.86 4.65 -19.00
CA ILE A 802 -46.37 5.94 -19.50
C ILE A 802 -44.97 5.71 -20.07
N THR A 803 -44.68 6.19 -21.27
CA THR A 803 -43.33 6.14 -21.86
C THR A 803 -42.80 7.56 -22.03
N ASN A 804 -41.62 7.88 -21.49
CA ASN A 804 -41.01 9.19 -21.71
C ASN A 804 -40.29 9.19 -23.05
N LEU A 805 -40.76 9.97 -24.00
CA LEU A 805 -40.11 10.09 -25.29
C LEU A 805 -39.08 11.25 -25.32
N GLY A 806 -39.04 12.16 -24.34
CA GLY A 806 -38.15 13.34 -24.28
C GLY A 806 -36.86 13.14 -23.47
N THR A 807 -36.23 14.23 -23.01
CA THR A 807 -35.05 14.20 -22.10
C THR A 807 -35.45 13.81 -20.67
N LYS A 808 -34.45 13.57 -19.79
CA LYS A 808 -34.70 13.28 -18.37
C LYS A 808 -35.53 14.40 -17.74
N ASN A 809 -36.70 14.07 -17.20
CA ASN A 809 -37.56 15.03 -16.51
C ASN A 809 -38.41 14.38 -15.43
N SER A 810 -38.88 15.21 -14.49
CA SER A 810 -39.72 14.78 -13.37
C SER A 810 -41.14 15.36 -13.47
N PHE A 811 -42.15 14.52 -13.29
CA PHE A 811 -43.57 14.85 -13.33
C PHE A 811 -44.26 14.51 -12.03
N SER A 812 -45.24 15.32 -11.63
CA SER A 812 -46.27 14.97 -10.68
C SER A 812 -47.53 14.59 -11.44
N LEU A 813 -48.06 13.41 -11.15
CA LEU A 813 -49.27 12.90 -11.77
C LEU A 813 -50.48 13.27 -10.91
N GLN A 814 -51.49 13.88 -11.53
CA GLN A 814 -52.71 14.31 -10.87
C GLN A 814 -53.93 13.65 -11.50
N VAL A 815 -54.94 13.37 -10.66
CA VAL A 815 -56.21 12.79 -11.08
C VAL A 815 -57.31 13.80 -10.78
N SER A 816 -58.13 14.14 -11.78
CA SER A 816 -59.24 15.07 -11.60
C SER A 816 -60.28 14.49 -10.65
N ASN A 817 -60.57 15.20 -9.57
CA ASN A 817 -61.66 14.84 -8.66
C ASN A 817 -62.98 15.42 -9.17
N SER A 818 -64.06 14.66 -9.02
CA SER A 818 -65.43 15.10 -9.27
C SER A 818 -66.27 14.96 -8.00
N GLU A 819 -67.47 15.55 -8.01
CA GLU A 819 -68.42 15.42 -6.89
C GLU A 819 -68.84 13.94 -6.65
N TYR A 820 -68.67 13.06 -7.65
CA TYR A 820 -69.13 11.66 -7.63
C TYR A 820 -67.99 10.64 -7.46
N CYS A 821 -66.75 11.01 -7.77
CA CYS A 821 -65.59 10.12 -7.66
C CYS A 821 -64.31 10.89 -7.31
N ILE A 822 -63.57 10.38 -6.32
CA ILE A 822 -62.28 10.92 -5.87
C ILE A 822 -61.22 9.86 -6.15
N GLY A 823 -60.09 10.29 -6.71
CA GLY A 823 -59.02 9.39 -7.13
C GLY A 823 -57.63 9.90 -6.83
N TYR A 824 -56.67 8.98 -6.80
CA TYR A 824 -55.25 9.29 -6.80
C TYR A 824 -54.49 8.26 -7.63
N VAL A 825 -53.30 8.61 -8.10
CA VAL A 825 -52.44 7.74 -8.89
C VAL A 825 -51.16 7.40 -8.13
N THR A 826 -50.62 6.21 -8.36
CA THR A 826 -49.36 5.75 -7.77
C THR A 826 -48.43 5.20 -8.85
N PRO A 827 -47.15 5.61 -8.89
CA PRO A 827 -46.54 6.65 -8.06
C PRO A 827 -47.04 8.07 -8.38
N ILE A 828 -47.04 8.97 -7.39
CA ILE A 828 -47.50 10.37 -7.53
C ILE A 828 -46.46 11.20 -8.29
N ASN A 829 -45.17 10.97 -8.03
CA ASN A 829 -44.08 11.63 -8.76
C ASN A 829 -43.28 10.58 -9.53
N ILE A 830 -42.96 10.88 -10.78
CA ILE A 830 -42.16 10.03 -11.66
C ILE A 830 -40.99 10.85 -12.19
N ASN A 831 -39.78 10.29 -12.12
CA ASN A 831 -38.60 10.83 -12.79
C ASN A 831 -38.22 9.84 -13.87
N MET A 832 -38.22 10.28 -15.12
CA MET A 832 -38.10 9.37 -16.25
C MET A 832 -36.97 9.82 -17.16
N ASP A 833 -36.05 8.91 -17.48
CA ASP A 833 -35.03 9.08 -18.51
C ASP A 833 -35.61 8.86 -19.92
N HIS A 834 -34.85 9.21 -20.96
CA HIS A 834 -35.29 9.05 -22.35
C HIS A 834 -35.64 7.59 -22.68
N LYS A 835 -36.83 7.35 -23.25
CA LYS A 835 -37.44 6.05 -23.57
C LYS A 835 -37.79 5.16 -22.38
N GLU A 836 -37.72 5.67 -21.15
CA GLU A 836 -38.14 4.91 -19.97
C GLU A 836 -39.66 4.68 -19.95
N VAL A 837 -40.10 3.50 -19.53
CA VAL A 837 -41.52 3.15 -19.37
C VAL A 837 -41.84 2.94 -17.90
N VAL A 838 -42.75 3.74 -17.34
CA VAL A 838 -43.21 3.63 -15.95
C VAL A 838 -44.64 3.11 -15.92
N ARG A 839 -44.90 2.14 -15.03
CA ARG A 839 -46.26 1.65 -14.77
C ARG A 839 -46.93 2.49 -13.71
N CYS A 840 -48.13 2.99 -14.01
CA CYS A 840 -48.92 3.83 -13.14
C CYS A 840 -50.25 3.15 -12.81
N LYS A 841 -50.75 3.39 -11.60
CA LYS A 841 -51.98 2.79 -11.09
C LYS A 841 -52.91 3.85 -10.53
N VAL A 842 -54.13 3.95 -11.05
CA VAL A 842 -55.16 4.85 -10.53
C VAL A 842 -56.02 4.09 -9.52
N VAL A 843 -56.29 4.71 -8.37
CA VAL A 843 -57.23 4.25 -7.35
C VAL A 843 -58.39 5.23 -7.26
N LEU A 844 -59.62 4.75 -7.42
CA LEU A 844 -60.85 5.56 -7.47
C LEU A 844 -61.83 5.12 -6.39
N ILE A 845 -62.55 6.08 -5.79
CA ILE A 845 -63.59 5.85 -4.78
C ILE A 845 -64.83 6.65 -5.17
N GLY A 846 -65.99 5.99 -5.29
CA GLY A 846 -67.27 6.66 -5.53
C GLY A 846 -67.82 7.32 -4.25
N SER A 847 -68.21 8.60 -4.31
CA SER A 847 -68.45 9.46 -3.14
C SER A 847 -69.93 9.82 -2.82
N LYS A 848 -70.92 9.48 -3.64
CA LYS A 848 -72.35 9.78 -3.37
C LYS A 848 -73.33 8.64 -3.65
N LYS A 849 -74.44 8.59 -2.90
CA LYS A 849 -75.33 7.42 -2.76
C LYS A 849 -76.57 7.37 -3.68
N THR A 850 -76.67 8.17 -4.74
CA THR A 850 -77.92 8.30 -5.52
C THR A 850 -77.74 8.12 -7.03
N GLY A 851 -78.25 6.98 -7.54
CA GLY A 851 -78.46 6.68 -8.98
C GLY A 851 -77.21 6.60 -9.85
N SER A 852 -77.16 5.65 -10.79
CA SER A 852 -76.03 5.51 -11.73
C SER A 852 -75.84 6.77 -12.56
N ARG A 853 -74.74 7.52 -12.34
CA ARG A 853 -74.37 8.71 -13.12
C ARG A 853 -72.98 8.54 -13.73
N LYS A 854 -72.80 9.11 -14.93
CA LYS A 854 -71.58 9.09 -15.75
C LYS A 854 -70.78 10.37 -15.50
N THR A 855 -69.48 10.26 -15.21
CA THR A 855 -68.56 11.39 -14.96
C THR A 855 -67.22 11.15 -15.67
N ASN A 856 -66.57 12.22 -16.15
CA ASN A 856 -65.24 12.12 -16.76
C ASN A 856 -64.14 12.07 -15.71
N LEU A 857 -63.14 11.22 -15.96
CA LEU A 857 -61.89 11.11 -15.23
C LEU A 857 -60.76 11.54 -16.14
N VAL A 858 -60.05 12.58 -15.72
CA VAL A 858 -58.86 13.09 -16.39
C VAL A 858 -57.64 12.79 -15.51
N VAL A 859 -56.56 12.32 -16.12
CA VAL A 859 -55.25 12.21 -15.46
C VAL A 859 -54.28 13.10 -16.21
N ASP A 860 -53.65 14.04 -15.51
CA ASP A 860 -52.71 15.00 -16.06
C ASP A 860 -51.32 14.77 -15.47
N ALA A 861 -50.27 15.03 -16.26
CA ALA A 861 -48.89 15.10 -15.82
C ALA A 861 -48.42 16.55 -15.77
N ILE A 862 -48.00 16.97 -14.58
CA ILE A 862 -47.54 18.33 -14.30
C ILE A 862 -46.01 18.30 -14.10
N PRO A 863 -45.22 19.10 -14.85
CA PRO A 863 -43.78 19.18 -14.65
C PRO A 863 -43.42 19.69 -13.25
N LEU A 864 -42.40 19.11 -12.62
CA LEU A 864 -41.93 19.53 -11.28
C LEU A 864 -40.84 20.63 -11.33
N ALA A 865 -40.31 20.97 -12.50
CA ALA A 865 -39.31 22.03 -12.69
C ALA A 865 -39.95 23.32 -13.21
N ALA A 866 -39.69 24.45 -12.55
CA ALA A 866 -40.35 25.74 -12.80
C ALA A 866 -39.91 26.45 -14.10
N ASP A 867 -38.79 26.05 -14.70
CA ASP A 867 -38.19 26.75 -15.85
C ASP A 867 -38.74 26.31 -17.22
N ILE A 868 -39.75 25.43 -17.24
CA ILE A 868 -40.36 24.94 -18.47
C ILE A 868 -41.76 25.54 -18.55
N ASN A 869 -42.00 26.37 -19.57
CA ASN A 869 -43.30 26.94 -19.93
C ASN A 869 -44.23 25.84 -20.53
N ALA A 870 -44.30 24.67 -19.87
CA ALA A 870 -45.04 23.50 -20.34
C ALA A 870 -46.46 23.50 -19.75
N THR A 871 -47.45 23.49 -20.65
CA THR A 871 -48.85 23.23 -20.34
C THR A 871 -49.03 21.82 -19.78
N ASP A 872 -49.93 21.66 -18.80
CA ASP A 872 -50.31 20.34 -18.25
C ASP A 872 -50.60 19.33 -19.37
N ILE A 873 -49.98 18.15 -19.27
CA ILE A 873 -50.09 17.13 -20.32
C ILE A 873 -51.16 16.14 -19.91
N ARG A 874 -52.26 16.13 -20.67
CA ARG A 874 -53.36 15.19 -20.45
C ARG A 874 -52.96 13.78 -20.85
N LEU A 875 -52.81 12.91 -19.85
CA LEU A 875 -52.39 11.51 -20.02
C LEU A 875 -53.56 10.57 -20.30
N LEU A 876 -54.75 10.88 -19.80
CA LEU A 876 -55.91 10.01 -19.89
C LEU A 876 -57.18 10.86 -19.78
N GLU A 877 -58.18 10.55 -20.60
CA GLU A 877 -59.55 11.00 -20.43
C GLU A 877 -60.49 9.81 -20.64
N MET A 878 -61.26 9.45 -19.61
CA MET A 878 -62.18 8.30 -19.67
C MET A 878 -63.47 8.54 -18.88
N ASP A 879 -64.50 7.81 -19.27
CA ASP A 879 -65.82 7.86 -18.64
C ASP A 879 -65.94 6.86 -17.47
N VAL A 880 -66.48 7.32 -16.32
CA VAL A 880 -66.67 6.54 -15.09
C VAL A 880 -68.15 6.53 -14.67
N ILE A 881 -68.70 5.34 -14.41
CA ILE A 881 -70.10 5.14 -13.96
C ILE A 881 -70.12 4.64 -12.51
N VAL A 882 -70.76 5.40 -11.60
CA VAL A 882 -70.80 5.08 -10.16
C VAL A 882 -72.14 4.42 -9.75
N LYS A 883 -72.14 3.22 -9.14
CA LYS A 883 -73.35 2.44 -8.79
C LYS A 883 -73.56 2.26 -7.27
N ALA A 884 -74.81 2.25 -6.79
CA ALA A 884 -75.19 2.10 -5.36
C ALA A 884 -75.36 0.64 -4.90
N GLN A 885 -75.10 0.36 -3.62
CA GLN A 885 -75.03 -1.00 -3.06
C GLN A 885 -76.34 -1.42 -2.33
N THR A 886 -76.88 -2.60 -2.64
CA THR A 886 -78.00 -3.25 -1.91
C THR A 886 -77.50 -4.27 -0.86
N PRO A 887 -78.22 -4.49 0.26
CA PRO A 887 -77.66 -5.13 1.46
C PRO A 887 -77.91 -6.65 1.58
N LYS A 888 -77.02 -7.38 2.29
CA LYS A 888 -77.38 -8.58 3.09
C LYS A 888 -76.34 -8.98 4.18
N ILE A 889 -76.84 -9.02 5.42
CA ILE A 889 -76.64 -9.94 6.58
C ILE A 889 -75.38 -9.83 7.48
N SER A 890 -75.69 -9.71 8.79
CA SER A 890 -74.88 -9.60 10.01
C SER A 890 -74.06 -10.84 10.39
N LEU A 891 -72.79 -10.64 10.78
CA LEU A 891 -71.92 -11.65 11.38
C LEU A 891 -72.09 -11.69 12.91
N ARG A 892 -72.38 -12.87 13.45
CA ARG A 892 -72.71 -13.11 14.87
C ARG A 892 -71.51 -13.18 15.84
N TRP A 893 -70.26 -12.94 15.41
CA TRP A 893 -69.05 -13.01 16.26
C TRP A 893 -67.83 -12.41 15.55
N ASN A 894 -66.93 -11.73 16.29
CA ASN A 894 -65.69 -11.14 15.76
C ASN A 894 -64.62 -11.07 16.86
N VAL A 895 -63.54 -11.86 16.77
CA VAL A 895 -62.44 -11.88 17.74
C VAL A 895 -61.15 -11.50 17.02
N THR A 896 -60.37 -10.56 17.55
CA THR A 896 -59.11 -10.08 16.96
C THR A 896 -57.96 -10.26 17.93
N ALA A 897 -56.76 -10.56 17.44
CA ALA A 897 -55.54 -10.64 18.25
C ALA A 897 -54.48 -9.65 17.75
N ASP A 898 -53.74 -9.03 18.67
CA ASP A 898 -52.66 -8.10 18.36
C ASP A 898 -51.30 -8.72 18.76
N LEU A 899 -50.31 -8.64 17.86
CA LEU A 899 -48.98 -9.25 18.02
C LEU A 899 -47.88 -8.22 17.95
N ASP A 900 -46.83 -8.47 18.74
CA ASP A 900 -45.59 -7.72 18.67
C ASP A 900 -44.93 -7.82 17.27
N HIS A 901 -44.30 -6.72 16.82
CA HIS A 901 -43.97 -6.43 15.42
C HIS A 901 -42.83 -7.26 14.80
N ILE A 902 -42.32 -8.30 15.48
CA ILE A 902 -41.18 -9.10 15.01
C ILE A 902 -41.66 -10.13 13.96
N PRO A 903 -41.15 -10.16 12.72
CA PRO A 903 -41.76 -10.95 11.63
C PRO A 903 -41.55 -12.48 11.69
N TYR A 904 -40.58 -13.00 12.46
CA TYR A 904 -40.26 -14.44 12.56
C TYR A 904 -39.90 -14.85 13.99
N LEU A 905 -40.15 -16.12 14.35
CA LEU A 905 -39.72 -16.72 15.62
C LEU A 905 -38.71 -17.83 15.36
N ILE A 906 -37.55 -17.78 16.02
CA ILE A 906 -36.49 -18.78 15.87
C ILE A 906 -36.48 -19.67 17.11
N ILE A 907 -36.51 -20.98 16.91
CA ILE A 907 -36.48 -21.97 17.99
C ILE A 907 -35.30 -22.92 17.75
N HIS A 908 -34.42 -23.04 18.72
CA HIS A 908 -33.33 -24.03 18.68
C HIS A 908 -33.85 -25.40 19.11
N TYR A 909 -33.31 -26.47 18.52
CA TYR A 909 -33.73 -27.82 18.85
C TYR A 909 -33.48 -28.14 20.35
N GLU A 910 -34.51 -28.68 21.01
CA GLU A 910 -34.65 -28.93 22.46
C GLU A 910 -34.85 -27.71 23.37
N ASP A 911 -35.07 -26.51 22.80
CA ASP A 911 -35.46 -25.32 23.57
C ASP A 911 -37.00 -25.12 23.63
N GLU A 912 -37.47 -24.56 24.74
CA GLU A 912 -38.86 -24.15 24.96
C GLU A 912 -38.96 -22.62 24.85
N GLU A 913 -39.76 -22.15 23.90
CA GLU A 913 -39.93 -20.73 23.60
C GLU A 913 -41.38 -20.28 23.80
N GLU A 914 -41.55 -19.05 24.26
CA GLU A 914 -42.84 -18.52 24.73
C GLU A 914 -43.24 -17.27 23.97
N LEU A 915 -44.44 -17.27 23.40
CA LEU A 915 -45.02 -16.11 22.71
C LEU A 915 -46.26 -15.58 23.43
N LEU A 916 -46.22 -14.30 23.81
CA LEU A 916 -47.34 -13.59 24.42
C LEU A 916 -48.09 -12.77 23.36
N PHE A 917 -49.43 -12.83 23.39
CA PHE A 917 -50.28 -12.04 22.49
C PHE A 917 -51.61 -11.65 23.17
N GLN A 918 -52.22 -10.55 22.72
CA GLN A 918 -53.49 -10.07 23.30
C GLN A 918 -54.67 -10.44 22.39
N VAL A 919 -55.78 -10.88 22.98
CA VAL A 919 -57.01 -11.23 22.25
C VAL A 919 -58.18 -10.40 22.77
N LYS A 920 -58.94 -9.78 21.86
CA LYS A 920 -60.13 -8.98 22.15
C LYS A 920 -61.37 -9.54 21.45
N ASN A 921 -62.46 -9.74 22.19
CA ASN A 921 -63.74 -10.21 21.66
C ASN A 921 -64.68 -9.03 21.36
N HIS A 922 -65.01 -8.78 20.11
CA HIS A 922 -65.94 -7.72 19.68
C HIS A 922 -67.38 -8.24 19.45
N GLY A 923 -67.68 -9.47 19.85
CA GLY A 923 -68.99 -10.13 19.72
C GLY A 923 -69.57 -10.62 21.06
N GLN A 924 -70.48 -11.60 21.02
CA GLN A 924 -71.10 -12.15 22.23
C GLN A 924 -70.09 -12.90 23.13
N ALA A 925 -70.33 -12.84 24.45
CA ALA A 925 -69.50 -13.49 25.47
C ALA A 925 -69.54 -15.02 25.34
N GLY A 926 -68.41 -15.69 25.54
CA GLY A 926 -68.36 -17.15 25.47
C GLY A 926 -66.98 -17.75 25.70
N THR A 927 -66.93 -19.07 25.79
CA THR A 927 -65.69 -19.84 25.95
C THR A 927 -65.14 -20.27 24.59
N PHE A 928 -63.87 -19.95 24.36
CA PHE A 928 -63.13 -20.18 23.13
C PHE A 928 -61.96 -21.12 23.40
N ASN A 929 -61.93 -22.23 22.67
CA ASN A 929 -60.79 -23.14 22.63
C ASN A 929 -59.78 -22.64 21.60
N LEU A 930 -58.57 -22.35 22.05
CA LEU A 930 -57.47 -21.99 21.16
C LEU A 930 -56.88 -23.24 20.54
N THR A 931 -56.60 -23.16 19.25
CA THR A 931 -55.98 -24.22 18.46
C THR A 931 -54.93 -23.62 17.54
N ALA A 932 -53.76 -24.24 17.47
CA ALA A 932 -52.73 -23.91 16.50
C ALA A 932 -52.79 -24.90 15.33
N SER A 933 -52.32 -24.48 14.15
CA SER A 933 -52.12 -25.38 13.02
C SER A 933 -51.17 -26.51 13.41
N ARG A 934 -51.42 -27.70 12.87
CA ARG A 934 -50.67 -28.91 13.23
C ARG A 934 -49.29 -28.82 12.57
N SER A 935 -48.25 -28.70 13.38
CA SER A 935 -46.86 -28.79 12.92
C SER A 935 -46.31 -30.21 13.15
N ASN A 936 -45.55 -30.68 12.17
CA ASN A 936 -44.81 -31.95 12.25
C ASN A 936 -43.48 -31.78 13.01
N ASN A 937 -42.95 -30.56 13.06
CA ASN A 937 -41.62 -30.25 13.60
C ASN A 937 -41.66 -29.51 14.96
N VAL A 938 -42.79 -28.88 15.32
CA VAL A 938 -42.98 -28.14 16.59
C VAL A 938 -44.24 -28.60 17.32
N GLN A 939 -44.16 -28.71 18.64
CA GLN A 939 -45.26 -28.96 19.57
C GLN A 939 -45.71 -27.63 20.18
N LEU A 940 -47.03 -27.42 20.19
CA LEU A 940 -47.65 -26.15 20.57
C LEU A 940 -48.76 -26.39 21.57
N TRP A 941 -48.78 -25.62 22.66
CA TRP A 941 -49.94 -25.57 23.55
C TRP A 941 -50.13 -24.19 24.16
N PHE A 942 -51.38 -23.88 24.53
CA PHE A 942 -51.78 -22.58 25.05
C PHE A 942 -52.04 -22.66 26.55
N VAL A 943 -51.67 -21.61 27.29
CA VAL A 943 -51.92 -21.50 28.72
C VAL A 943 -52.51 -20.12 29.03
N PRO A 944 -53.75 -20.01 29.57
CA PRO A 944 -54.76 -21.06 29.75
C PRO A 944 -55.52 -21.41 28.45
N ASN A 945 -56.05 -22.64 28.35
CA ASN A 945 -56.93 -23.09 27.27
C ASN A 945 -57.88 -24.19 27.80
N PRO A 946 -59.22 -24.03 27.81
CA PRO A 946 -60.05 -22.99 27.17
C PRO A 946 -59.90 -21.59 27.77
N VAL A 947 -60.30 -20.56 27.01
CA VAL A 947 -60.32 -19.16 27.47
C VAL A 947 -61.73 -18.57 27.38
N ASN A 948 -62.19 -17.98 28.47
CA ASN A 948 -63.50 -17.32 28.53
C ASN A 948 -63.34 -15.81 28.29
N LEU A 949 -64.03 -15.28 27.28
CA LEU A 949 -63.97 -13.87 26.87
C LEU A 949 -65.37 -13.27 26.84
N SER A 950 -65.59 -12.25 27.68
CA SER A 950 -66.80 -11.46 27.73
C SER A 950 -66.87 -10.48 26.56
N ASN A 951 -68.04 -9.89 26.31
CA ASN A 951 -68.21 -8.91 25.23
C ASN A 951 -67.29 -7.69 25.46
N ASN A 952 -66.48 -7.36 24.46
CA ASN A 952 -65.47 -6.30 24.45
C ASN A 952 -64.28 -6.48 25.42
N GLU A 953 -64.11 -7.66 26.02
CA GLU A 953 -63.01 -7.98 26.93
C GLU A 953 -61.70 -8.27 26.16
N THR A 954 -60.56 -7.83 26.70
CA THR A 954 -59.21 -8.09 26.18
C THR A 954 -58.40 -8.89 27.19
N LYS A 955 -57.78 -10.00 26.78
CA LYS A 955 -56.90 -10.83 27.64
C LYS A 955 -55.57 -11.13 26.96
N VAL A 956 -54.50 -11.20 27.76
CA VAL A 956 -53.17 -11.63 27.33
C VAL A 956 -53.06 -13.14 27.50
N LEU A 957 -52.65 -13.83 26.43
CA LEU A 957 -52.53 -15.28 26.37
C LEU A 957 -51.11 -15.69 25.98
N LYS A 958 -50.72 -16.89 26.40
CA LYS A 958 -49.39 -17.45 26.19
C LYS A 958 -49.46 -18.71 25.33
N LEU A 959 -48.63 -18.75 24.29
CA LEU A 959 -48.38 -19.92 23.45
C LEU A 959 -46.96 -20.44 23.72
N ILE A 960 -46.86 -21.69 24.17
CA ILE A 960 -45.59 -22.37 24.44
C ILE A 960 -45.27 -23.29 23.27
N MET A 961 -44.02 -23.25 22.82
CA MET A 961 -43.50 -23.99 21.67
C MET A 961 -42.27 -24.81 22.06
N THR A 962 -42.27 -26.10 21.74
CA THR A 962 -41.10 -26.98 21.86
C THR A 962 -40.87 -27.77 20.58
N THR A 963 -39.62 -28.05 20.23
CA THR A 963 -39.32 -28.78 18.99
C THR A 963 -39.62 -30.28 19.12
N LYS A 964 -40.28 -30.88 18.11
CA LYS A 964 -40.55 -32.33 18.02
C LYS A 964 -39.47 -33.09 17.26
N GLN A 965 -38.83 -32.45 16.27
CA GLN A 965 -37.86 -33.07 15.37
C GLN A 965 -36.69 -32.13 15.11
N ASN A 966 -35.47 -32.67 15.08
CA ASN A 966 -34.24 -31.90 14.88
C ASN A 966 -33.91 -31.77 13.40
N ARG A 967 -34.76 -31.06 12.65
CA ARG A 967 -34.58 -30.83 11.22
C ARG A 967 -34.76 -29.35 10.92
N PRO A 968 -33.83 -28.73 10.16
CA PRO A 968 -33.98 -27.33 9.76
C PRO A 968 -35.27 -27.20 8.96
N SER A 969 -36.20 -26.41 9.48
CA SER A 969 -37.53 -26.25 8.90
C SER A 969 -38.04 -24.86 9.19
N GLU A 970 -38.81 -24.32 8.26
CA GLU A 970 -39.52 -23.05 8.39
C GLU A 970 -41.00 -23.34 8.11
N GLU A 971 -41.86 -23.04 9.07
CA GLU A 971 -43.29 -23.36 8.99
C GLU A 971 -44.14 -22.16 9.42
N ASP A 972 -45.26 -21.96 8.71
CA ASP A 972 -46.25 -20.95 9.07
C ASP A 972 -47.25 -21.54 10.08
N ILE A 973 -47.19 -21.07 11.32
CA ILE A 973 -48.10 -21.48 12.38
C ILE A 973 -49.29 -20.53 12.39
N GLU A 974 -50.47 -21.07 12.14
CA GLU A 974 -51.73 -20.34 12.19
C GLU A 974 -52.41 -20.60 13.53
N VAL A 975 -52.67 -19.54 14.29
CA VAL A 975 -53.39 -19.61 15.55
C VAL A 975 -54.84 -19.24 15.32
N SER A 976 -55.75 -20.08 15.78
CA SER A 976 -57.19 -19.94 15.60
C SER A 976 -57.95 -20.19 16.91
N ALA A 977 -59.08 -19.50 17.08
CA ALA A 977 -60.02 -19.72 18.18
C ALA A 977 -61.28 -20.44 17.69
N LEU A 978 -61.76 -21.42 18.46
CA LEU A 978 -63.00 -22.16 18.20
C LEU A 978 -63.95 -21.95 19.38
N PRO A 979 -65.13 -21.31 19.20
CA PRO A 979 -66.12 -21.21 20.26
C PRO A 979 -66.73 -22.59 20.55
N ASN A 980 -66.93 -22.95 21.83
CA ASN A 980 -67.42 -24.30 22.22
C ASN A 980 -68.79 -24.69 21.64
N TRP A 981 -69.56 -23.71 21.16
CA TRP A 981 -70.91 -23.84 20.61
C TRP A 981 -70.97 -23.71 19.08
N SER A 982 -69.83 -23.58 18.39
CA SER A 982 -69.75 -23.51 16.92
C SER A 982 -68.60 -24.34 16.37
N SER A 983 -68.80 -24.93 15.19
CA SER A 983 -67.75 -25.66 14.47
C SER A 983 -66.87 -24.79 13.57
N LYS A 984 -67.18 -23.49 13.42
CA LYS A 984 -66.38 -22.56 12.61
C LYS A 984 -65.22 -21.96 13.40
N ARG A 985 -63.99 -22.20 12.92
CA ARG A 985 -62.75 -21.63 13.48
C ARG A 985 -62.56 -20.19 13.01
N ILE A 986 -62.05 -19.36 13.92
CA ILE A 986 -61.70 -17.97 13.68
C ILE A 986 -60.18 -17.88 13.64
N LYS A 987 -59.61 -17.52 12.49
CA LYS A 987 -58.17 -17.26 12.35
C LYS A 987 -57.82 -15.98 13.10
N LEU A 988 -56.90 -16.08 14.05
CA LEU A 988 -56.41 -14.93 14.83
C LEU A 988 -55.20 -14.30 14.14
N PHE A 989 -54.16 -15.11 13.88
CA PHE A 989 -52.94 -14.67 13.22
C PHE A 989 -52.16 -15.84 12.64
N SER A 990 -51.14 -15.53 11.84
CA SER A 990 -50.16 -16.51 11.35
C SER A 990 -48.74 -15.96 11.54
N LYS A 991 -47.81 -16.83 11.94
CA LYS A 991 -46.42 -16.47 12.20
C LYS A 991 -45.47 -17.52 11.64
N LYS A 992 -44.38 -17.05 11.03
CA LYS A 992 -43.27 -17.88 10.55
C LYS A 992 -42.42 -18.35 11.72
N VAL A 993 -42.28 -19.66 11.90
CA VAL A 993 -41.41 -20.27 12.91
C VAL A 993 -40.31 -21.08 12.24
N GLN A 994 -39.06 -20.80 12.60
CA GLN A 994 -37.88 -21.48 12.06
C GLN A 994 -37.20 -22.32 13.14
N VAL A 995 -37.06 -23.63 12.89
CA VAL A 995 -36.35 -24.57 13.76
C VAL A 995 -34.92 -24.71 13.28
N ILE A 996 -33.93 -24.46 14.16
CA ILE A 996 -32.50 -24.59 13.84
C ILE A 996 -31.91 -25.83 14.53
N PRO A 997 -31.20 -26.71 13.80
CA PRO A 997 -30.65 -27.93 14.37
C PRO A 997 -29.42 -27.71 15.25
N ALA A 998 -29.13 -28.66 16.14
CA ALA A 998 -28.08 -28.52 17.16
C ALA A 998 -26.62 -28.64 16.68
N LEU A 999 -26.34 -29.33 15.56
CA LEU A 999 -24.98 -29.50 15.01
C LEU A 999 -24.91 -29.08 13.54
N ARG A 1000 -23.77 -28.52 13.13
CA ARG A 1000 -23.48 -28.12 11.74
C ARG A 1000 -22.07 -28.55 11.34
N SER A 1001 -21.92 -29.13 10.15
CA SER A 1001 -20.60 -29.37 9.53
C SER A 1001 -20.23 -28.24 8.57
N LEU A 1002 -18.93 -28.01 8.38
CA LEU A 1002 -18.40 -26.94 7.55
C LEU A 1002 -17.62 -27.41 6.31
N VAL A 1003 -17.79 -28.67 5.90
CA VAL A 1003 -17.24 -29.16 4.63
C VAL A 1003 -18.35 -29.85 3.83
N PRO A 1004 -18.62 -29.45 2.58
CA PRO A 1004 -19.56 -30.13 1.71
C PRO A 1004 -18.88 -31.29 0.99
N SER A 1005 -19.69 -32.24 0.56
CA SER A 1005 -19.34 -33.37 -0.30
C SER A 1005 -18.23 -33.06 -1.32
N GLY A 1006 -17.18 -33.87 -1.30
CA GLY A 1006 -16.13 -33.89 -2.31
C GLY A 1006 -16.12 -35.22 -3.06
N GLU A 1007 -15.70 -35.20 -4.32
CA GLU A 1007 -15.38 -36.41 -5.06
C GLU A 1007 -13.93 -36.80 -4.81
N VAL A 1008 -13.69 -38.02 -4.33
CA VAL A 1008 -12.34 -38.56 -4.14
C VAL A 1008 -12.12 -39.71 -5.10
N VAL A 1009 -11.06 -39.62 -5.92
CA VAL A 1009 -10.67 -40.70 -6.83
C VAL A 1009 -9.60 -41.56 -6.17
N MET A 1010 -9.86 -42.84 -5.97
CA MET A 1010 -8.94 -43.77 -5.29
C MET A 1010 -8.55 -44.93 -6.20
N GLY A 1011 -7.26 -45.28 -6.21
CA GLY A 1011 -6.73 -46.46 -6.90
C GLY A 1011 -6.82 -47.74 -6.05
N LYS A 1012 -6.65 -48.91 -6.67
CA LYS A 1012 -6.68 -50.21 -5.96
C LYS A 1012 -5.63 -50.26 -4.84
N GLY A 1013 -6.07 -50.51 -3.60
CA GLY A 1013 -5.20 -50.61 -2.41
C GLY A 1013 -4.75 -49.27 -1.82
N ALA A 1014 -5.28 -48.13 -2.30
CA ALA A 1014 -4.98 -46.82 -1.74
C ALA A 1014 -5.77 -46.56 -0.44
N ILE A 1015 -5.12 -45.85 0.50
CA ILE A 1015 -5.74 -45.31 1.72
C ILE A 1015 -5.83 -43.80 1.57
N VAL A 1016 -7.01 -43.23 1.76
CA VAL A 1016 -7.22 -41.77 1.71
C VAL A 1016 -7.92 -41.30 2.99
N SER A 1017 -7.42 -40.20 3.55
CA SER A 1017 -7.99 -39.56 4.74
C SER A 1017 -8.58 -38.20 4.40
N VAL A 1018 -9.78 -37.94 4.92
CA VAL A 1018 -10.54 -36.71 4.68
C VAL A 1018 -10.88 -36.10 6.03
N ILE A 1019 -10.31 -34.91 6.28
CA ILE A 1019 -10.53 -34.16 7.53
C ILE A 1019 -11.72 -33.21 7.34
N PHE A 1020 -12.66 -33.25 8.29
CA PHE A 1020 -13.83 -32.39 8.30
C PHE A 1020 -14.09 -31.79 9.69
N THR A 1021 -14.72 -30.62 9.73
CA THR A 1021 -15.01 -29.90 10.97
C THR A 1021 -16.47 -30.04 11.37
N ILE A 1022 -16.71 -30.29 12.65
CA ILE A 1022 -18.05 -30.36 13.27
C ILE A 1022 -18.16 -29.22 14.27
N ILE A 1023 -19.23 -28.44 14.20
CA ILE A 1023 -19.53 -27.34 15.13
C ILE A 1023 -20.86 -27.60 15.83
N ASN A 1024 -20.87 -27.54 17.16
CA ASN A 1024 -22.10 -27.54 17.94
C ASN A 1024 -22.68 -26.13 17.97
N VAL A 1025 -23.86 -25.94 17.39
CA VAL A 1025 -24.60 -24.67 17.35
C VAL A 1025 -25.77 -24.67 18.34
N GLY A 1026 -25.90 -25.73 19.14
CA GLY A 1026 -26.87 -25.89 20.22
C GLY A 1026 -26.21 -25.99 21.60
N ARG A 1027 -26.89 -26.60 22.57
CA ARG A 1027 -26.39 -26.74 23.96
C ARG A 1027 -25.31 -27.82 24.10
N GLN A 1028 -24.55 -27.82 25.19
CA GLN A 1028 -23.48 -28.80 25.41
C GLN A 1028 -24.03 -30.24 25.44
N GLN A 1029 -23.50 -31.13 24.59
CA GLN A 1029 -23.96 -32.53 24.51
C GLN A 1029 -22.85 -33.45 23.98
N GLN A 1030 -22.95 -34.76 24.28
CA GLN A 1030 -22.06 -35.80 23.74
C GLN A 1030 -22.66 -36.45 22.49
N PHE A 1031 -21.80 -36.70 21.50
CA PHE A 1031 -22.14 -37.25 20.20
C PHE A 1031 -21.20 -38.40 19.84
N THR A 1032 -21.75 -39.53 19.40
CA THR A 1032 -21.01 -40.67 18.85
C THR A 1032 -21.05 -40.61 17.32
N LEU A 1033 -19.91 -40.53 16.66
CA LEU A 1033 -19.73 -40.51 15.21
C LEU A 1033 -19.63 -41.93 14.65
N LYS A 1034 -20.44 -42.25 13.63
CA LYS A 1034 -20.43 -43.53 12.94
C LYS A 1034 -20.41 -43.32 11.44
N VAL A 1035 -19.63 -44.12 10.72
CA VAL A 1035 -19.58 -44.07 9.25
C VAL A 1035 -20.33 -45.26 8.65
N SER A 1036 -21.09 -45.02 7.58
CA SER A 1036 -21.65 -46.09 6.75
C SER A 1036 -20.70 -46.41 5.61
N CYS A 1037 -20.13 -47.61 5.62
CA CYS A 1037 -19.14 -48.03 4.62
C CYS A 1037 -19.70 -49.21 3.78
N PRO A 1038 -19.72 -49.10 2.44
CA PRO A 1038 -20.14 -50.17 1.55
C PRO A 1038 -19.04 -51.26 1.41
N GLY A 1039 -19.43 -52.50 1.09
CA GLY A 1039 -18.59 -53.69 1.25
C GLY A 1039 -17.27 -53.77 0.45
N SER A 1040 -17.03 -52.86 -0.50
CA SER A 1040 -15.78 -52.75 -1.26
C SER A 1040 -14.75 -51.80 -0.64
N LEU A 1041 -15.12 -51.08 0.43
CA LEU A 1041 -14.29 -50.14 1.17
C LEU A 1041 -14.27 -50.51 2.67
N THR A 1042 -13.16 -50.20 3.34
CA THR A 1042 -13.07 -50.19 4.80
C THR A 1042 -12.89 -48.75 5.27
N CYS A 1043 -13.81 -48.24 6.11
CA CYS A 1043 -13.84 -46.84 6.54
C CYS A 1043 -13.78 -46.74 8.06
N HIS A 1044 -13.02 -45.77 8.58
CA HIS A 1044 -12.89 -45.47 10.01
C HIS A 1044 -12.95 -43.97 10.25
N VAL A 1045 -13.63 -43.52 11.31
CA VAL A 1045 -13.70 -42.10 11.71
C VAL A 1045 -13.08 -41.89 13.10
N SER A 1046 -12.28 -40.84 13.27
CA SER A 1046 -11.63 -40.51 14.54
C SER A 1046 -11.72 -39.01 14.86
N PRO A 1047 -12.13 -38.61 16.08
CA PRO A 1047 -12.62 -39.47 17.16
C PRO A 1047 -14.01 -40.02 16.86
N ASP A 1048 -14.33 -41.21 17.38
CA ASP A 1048 -15.66 -41.84 17.23
C ASP A 1048 -16.66 -41.37 18.30
N GLU A 1049 -16.21 -40.69 19.36
CA GLU A 1049 -17.07 -39.97 20.31
C GLU A 1049 -16.51 -38.59 20.67
N VAL A 1050 -17.39 -37.60 20.83
CA VAL A 1050 -17.01 -36.22 21.18
C VAL A 1050 -18.07 -35.52 22.04
N VAL A 1051 -17.62 -34.75 23.03
CA VAL A 1051 -18.47 -33.83 23.82
C VAL A 1051 -18.18 -32.40 23.38
N LEU A 1052 -19.19 -31.67 22.89
CA LEU A 1052 -19.02 -30.31 22.38
C LEU A 1052 -19.94 -29.33 23.12
N LYS A 1053 -19.41 -28.17 23.52
CA LYS A 1053 -20.17 -27.03 24.08
C LYS A 1053 -20.79 -26.16 22.98
N PRO A 1054 -21.71 -25.23 23.31
CA PRO A 1054 -22.24 -24.29 22.33
C PRO A 1054 -21.14 -23.50 21.62
N ASN A 1055 -21.24 -23.41 20.31
CA ASN A 1055 -20.28 -22.81 19.37
C ASN A 1055 -18.86 -23.41 19.41
N GLU A 1056 -18.68 -24.57 20.02
CA GLU A 1056 -17.40 -25.29 20.02
C GLU A 1056 -17.29 -26.16 18.76
N SER A 1057 -16.09 -26.21 18.19
CA SER A 1057 -15.81 -26.97 16.97
C SER A 1057 -14.66 -27.94 17.15
N ILE A 1058 -14.75 -29.12 16.53
CA ILE A 1058 -13.69 -30.13 16.51
C ILE A 1058 -13.39 -30.57 15.07
N LEU A 1059 -12.15 -30.98 14.83
CA LEU A 1059 -11.73 -31.65 13.61
C LEU A 1059 -11.85 -33.17 13.79
N ALA A 1060 -12.51 -33.83 12.85
CA ALA A 1060 -12.62 -35.28 12.78
C ALA A 1060 -12.05 -35.77 11.43
N ASP A 1061 -11.41 -36.93 11.46
CA ASP A 1061 -10.74 -37.54 10.31
C ASP A 1061 -11.46 -38.82 9.88
N LEU A 1062 -11.79 -38.92 8.59
CA LEU A 1062 -12.38 -40.09 7.96
C LEU A 1062 -11.33 -40.76 7.05
N THR A 1063 -10.87 -41.94 7.44
CA THR A 1063 -9.93 -42.76 6.66
C THR A 1063 -10.68 -43.85 5.91
N MET A 1064 -10.40 -44.02 4.62
CA MET A 1064 -11.02 -45.02 3.74
C MET A 1064 -9.96 -45.81 2.98
N GLU A 1065 -10.13 -47.13 2.91
CA GLU A 1065 -9.22 -48.06 2.24
C GLU A 1065 -9.97 -48.95 1.23
N SER A 1066 -9.40 -49.13 0.03
CA SER A 1066 -10.02 -49.91 -1.05
C SER A 1066 -9.49 -51.35 -1.13
N SER A 1067 -10.40 -52.35 -1.01
CA SER A 1067 -10.02 -53.76 -0.83
C SER A 1067 -10.15 -54.66 -2.08
N THR A 1068 -10.86 -54.27 -3.15
CA THR A 1068 -11.09 -55.14 -4.34
C THR A 1068 -11.09 -54.39 -5.68
N THR A 1069 -10.81 -55.11 -6.78
CA THR A 1069 -10.92 -54.61 -8.17
C THR A 1069 -12.36 -54.64 -8.65
N MET A 1070 -12.95 -53.47 -8.88
CA MET A 1070 -14.24 -53.33 -9.57
C MET A 1070 -14.12 -52.33 -10.73
N GLU A 1071 -15.01 -52.45 -11.71
CA GLU A 1071 -15.17 -51.48 -12.81
C GLU A 1071 -15.58 -50.09 -12.25
N GLN A 1072 -15.16 -49.01 -12.92
CA GLN A 1072 -15.33 -47.62 -12.46
C GLN A 1072 -16.79 -47.32 -12.07
N ASN A 1073 -17.07 -47.33 -10.77
CA ASN A 1073 -18.35 -46.93 -10.19
C ASN A 1073 -18.13 -45.93 -9.06
N THR A 1074 -19.02 -44.94 -8.99
CA THR A 1074 -19.08 -43.95 -7.92
C THR A 1074 -19.81 -44.55 -6.71
N ILE A 1075 -19.24 -44.40 -5.53
CA ILE A 1075 -19.71 -44.98 -4.27
C ILE A 1075 -19.87 -43.89 -3.22
N GLU A 1076 -20.99 -43.88 -2.49
CA GLU A 1076 -21.30 -42.86 -1.47
C GLU A 1076 -20.95 -43.35 -0.05
N VAL A 1077 -20.22 -42.54 0.72
CA VAL A 1077 -19.82 -42.78 2.13
C VAL A 1077 -20.41 -41.68 3.01
N LYS A 1078 -21.06 -42.06 4.13
CA LYS A 1078 -21.78 -41.11 5.01
C LYS A 1078 -21.28 -41.18 6.44
N VAL A 1079 -21.06 -40.03 7.06
CA VAL A 1079 -20.74 -39.91 8.50
C VAL A 1079 -21.94 -39.36 9.26
N MET A 1080 -22.37 -40.10 10.29
CA MET A 1080 -23.52 -39.78 11.12
C MET A 1080 -23.12 -39.56 12.58
N ALA A 1081 -23.58 -38.46 13.20
CA ALA A 1081 -23.51 -38.25 14.65
C ALA A 1081 -24.78 -38.73 15.33
N ARG A 1082 -24.65 -39.44 16.45
CA ARG A 1082 -25.77 -39.84 17.31
C ARG A 1082 -25.59 -39.27 18.72
N PRO A 1083 -26.56 -38.50 19.25
CA PRO A 1083 -26.48 -37.98 20.60
C PRO A 1083 -26.75 -39.09 21.62
N THR A 1084 -26.00 -39.11 22.71
CA THR A 1084 -26.03 -40.21 23.70
C THR A 1084 -27.34 -40.28 24.50
N SER A 1085 -28.13 -39.20 24.55
CA SER A 1085 -29.36 -39.10 25.35
C SER A 1085 -30.66 -39.52 24.62
N ALA A 1086 -30.61 -39.89 23.35
CA ALA A 1086 -31.80 -40.26 22.57
C ALA A 1086 -32.28 -41.68 22.92
N LYS A 1087 -33.40 -41.81 23.65
CA LYS A 1087 -33.98 -43.10 24.07
C LYS A 1087 -34.57 -43.95 22.93
N ASN A 1088 -34.67 -43.44 21.69
CA ASN A 1088 -35.14 -44.19 20.53
C ASN A 1088 -34.09 -44.18 19.40
N ASN A 1089 -33.64 -45.37 19.03
CA ASN A 1089 -32.35 -45.64 18.40
C ASN A 1089 -32.27 -45.38 16.88
N THR A 1090 -33.05 -44.44 16.32
CA THR A 1090 -33.19 -44.27 14.85
C THR A 1090 -32.91 -42.87 14.29
N ALA A 1091 -32.67 -41.85 15.10
CA ALA A 1091 -32.37 -40.50 14.59
C ALA A 1091 -30.89 -40.17 14.76
N GLY A 1092 -30.07 -40.51 13.76
CA GLY A 1092 -28.70 -39.99 13.62
C GLY A 1092 -28.68 -38.78 12.68
N TYR A 1093 -27.81 -37.83 12.94
CA TYR A 1093 -27.60 -36.64 12.11
C TYR A 1093 -26.56 -36.93 11.05
N LEU A 1094 -26.90 -36.74 9.78
CA LEU A 1094 -25.93 -36.77 8.69
C LEU A 1094 -25.07 -35.50 8.77
N ILE A 1095 -23.81 -35.67 9.15
CA ILE A 1095 -22.87 -34.54 9.27
C ILE A 1095 -22.27 -34.25 7.91
N PHE A 1096 -21.88 -35.31 7.20
CA PHE A 1096 -21.06 -35.24 6.00
C PHE A 1096 -21.33 -36.43 5.09
N THR A 1097 -21.28 -36.21 3.78
CA THR A 1097 -21.45 -37.22 2.73
C THR A 1097 -20.36 -37.02 1.69
N LEU A 1098 -19.71 -38.10 1.28
CA LEU A 1098 -18.62 -38.09 0.32
C LEU A 1098 -18.91 -39.09 -0.79
N GLU A 1099 -18.68 -38.71 -2.04
CA GLU A 1099 -18.73 -39.63 -3.16
C GLU A 1099 -17.29 -39.98 -3.58
N THR A 1100 -17.02 -41.27 -3.80
CA THR A 1100 -15.69 -41.72 -4.19
C THR A 1100 -15.75 -42.64 -5.40
N THR A 1101 -14.85 -42.41 -6.36
CA THR A 1101 -14.73 -43.23 -7.56
C THR A 1101 -13.48 -44.10 -7.47
N VAL A 1102 -13.65 -45.41 -7.53
CA VAL A 1102 -12.52 -46.35 -7.53
C VAL A 1102 -12.10 -46.61 -8.97
N LYS A 1103 -10.86 -46.24 -9.33
CA LYS A 1103 -10.30 -46.44 -10.68
C LYS A 1103 -9.42 -47.68 -10.75
N ASN A 1104 -9.53 -48.38 -11.88
CA ASN A 1104 -8.76 -49.59 -12.18
C ASN A 1104 -7.51 -49.18 -12.98
N ASP A 1105 -6.38 -48.94 -12.31
CA ASP A 1105 -5.15 -48.58 -13.01
C ASP A 1105 -4.52 -49.81 -13.68
N ILE A 1106 -4.73 -49.94 -15.00
CA ILE A 1106 -3.87 -50.75 -15.87
C ILE A 1106 -2.74 -49.86 -16.35
N ILE A 1107 -1.55 -50.11 -15.81
CA ILE A 1107 -0.28 -49.48 -16.21
C ILE A 1107 0.27 -50.21 -17.44
N VAL A 1108 0.68 -49.47 -18.49
CA VAL A 1108 1.74 -49.90 -19.44
C VAL A 1108 2.60 -48.65 -19.76
N LYS A 1109 3.72 -48.40 -19.07
CA LYS A 1109 5.10 -48.97 -19.15
C LYS A 1109 5.81 -48.79 -20.49
N GLU A 1110 6.89 -48.00 -20.47
CA GLU A 1110 8.29 -48.48 -20.55
C GLU A 1110 9.13 -47.61 -19.57
N THR A 1111 9.72 -48.08 -18.45
CA THR A 1111 10.81 -49.07 -18.17
C THR A 1111 12.14 -48.71 -18.84
N LYS A 1112 13.26 -48.52 -18.14
CA LYS A 1112 13.94 -49.38 -17.13
C LYS A 1112 14.76 -48.51 -16.15
N ALA A 1113 14.73 -48.73 -14.82
CA ALA A 1113 15.48 -49.75 -14.04
C ALA A 1113 17.00 -49.49 -14.13
N GLU A 1114 17.82 -49.31 -13.10
CA GLU A 1114 17.90 -49.69 -11.67
C GLU A 1114 18.55 -48.49 -10.92
N GLU A 1115 18.51 -48.30 -9.60
CA GLU A 1115 19.16 -49.17 -8.62
C GLU A 1115 18.86 -48.72 -7.17
N LYS A 1116 18.76 -49.70 -6.28
CA LYS A 1116 18.51 -49.59 -4.83
C LYS A 1116 19.70 -48.93 -4.13
N MET A 1117 19.55 -47.74 -3.54
CA MET A 1117 20.54 -47.27 -2.54
C MET A 1117 20.09 -46.12 -1.60
N GLY A 1118 18.87 -46.14 -1.05
CA GLY A 1118 18.42 -45.11 -0.07
C GLY A 1118 17.92 -45.65 1.27
N PHE A 1119 17.36 -46.86 1.28
CA PHE A 1119 16.75 -47.44 2.49
C PHE A 1119 17.77 -47.92 3.53
N ILE A 1120 19.00 -48.23 3.09
CA ILE A 1120 20.12 -48.56 4.00
C ILE A 1120 20.65 -47.29 4.69
N THR A 1121 20.60 -46.13 4.01
CA THR A 1121 21.09 -44.85 4.52
C THR A 1121 20.19 -44.29 5.63
N ILE A 1122 18.87 -44.44 5.51
CA ILE A 1122 17.93 -43.98 6.55
C ILE A 1122 18.02 -44.85 7.82
N LEU A 1123 18.26 -46.15 7.69
CA LEU A 1123 18.47 -47.03 8.85
C LEU A 1123 19.78 -46.71 9.60
N ILE A 1124 20.84 -46.34 8.87
CA ILE A 1124 22.13 -45.90 9.46
C ILE A 1124 21.97 -44.56 10.18
N VAL A 1125 21.19 -43.62 9.61
CA VAL A 1125 20.90 -42.33 10.24
C VAL A 1125 20.08 -42.51 11.52
N ILE A 1126 19.06 -43.38 11.53
CA ILE A 1126 18.26 -43.65 12.74
C ILE A 1126 19.11 -44.33 13.83
N LEU A 1127 19.96 -45.30 13.49
CA LEU A 1127 20.88 -45.92 14.47
C LEU A 1127 21.88 -44.89 15.04
N SER A 1128 22.40 -43.99 14.20
CA SER A 1128 23.33 -42.93 14.63
C SER A 1128 22.67 -41.89 15.55
N CYS A 1129 21.40 -41.55 15.30
CA CYS A 1129 20.61 -40.67 16.17
C CYS A 1129 20.32 -41.29 17.54
N ILE A 1130 20.08 -42.61 17.62
CA ILE A 1130 19.86 -43.30 18.91
C ILE A 1130 21.14 -43.32 19.76
N VAL A 1131 22.31 -43.54 19.14
CA VAL A 1131 23.61 -43.48 19.82
C VAL A 1131 23.94 -42.05 20.29
N LEU A 1132 23.58 -41.03 19.50
CA LEU A 1132 23.77 -39.62 19.88
C LEU A 1132 22.87 -39.19 21.04
N VAL A 1133 21.62 -39.65 21.08
CA VAL A 1133 20.68 -39.38 22.18
C VAL A 1133 21.12 -40.07 23.48
N ALA A 1134 21.67 -41.29 23.40
CA ALA A 1134 22.25 -41.97 24.57
C ALA A 1134 23.48 -41.24 25.13
N LEU A 1135 24.34 -40.68 24.25
CA LEU A 1135 25.48 -39.82 24.63
C LEU A 1135 25.02 -38.49 25.24
N CYS A 1136 23.97 -37.87 24.71
CA CYS A 1136 23.38 -36.63 25.26
C CYS A 1136 22.70 -36.84 26.62
N LEU A 1137 22.06 -37.99 26.85
CA LEU A 1137 21.46 -38.33 28.16
C LEU A 1137 22.54 -38.58 29.22
N LEU A 1138 23.68 -39.18 28.85
CA LEU A 1138 24.85 -39.33 29.72
C LEU A 1138 25.47 -37.99 30.13
N VAL A 1139 25.52 -37.01 29.21
CA VAL A 1139 26.03 -35.66 29.48
C VAL A 1139 25.05 -34.82 30.32
N MET A 1140 23.74 -35.01 30.13
CA MET A 1140 22.69 -34.31 30.91
C MET A 1140 22.56 -34.84 32.34
N CYS A 1141 22.89 -36.11 32.61
CA CYS A 1141 23.00 -36.63 33.98
C CYS A 1141 24.18 -36.03 34.76
N CYS A 1142 25.24 -35.57 34.08
CA CYS A 1142 26.41 -34.98 34.72
C CYS A 1142 26.25 -33.50 35.12
N PHE A 1143 25.24 -32.77 34.64
CA PHE A 1143 25.08 -31.34 34.89
C PHE A 1143 23.62 -30.93 35.15
N ARG A 1144 23.14 -31.08 36.39
CA ARG A 1144 22.33 -30.06 37.10
C ARG A 1144 21.91 -30.53 38.51
N ARG A 1145 22.87 -30.36 39.44
CA ARG A 1145 22.60 -30.12 40.86
C ARG A 1145 22.23 -28.65 41.05
N LYS A 1146 21.14 -28.42 41.81
CA LYS A 1146 20.73 -27.21 42.58
C LYS A 1146 20.20 -25.98 41.79
N ARG A 1147 19.30 -25.13 42.33
CA ARG A 1147 17.98 -25.21 43.03
C ARG A 1147 17.55 -23.75 43.32
N GLY A 1148 16.29 -23.40 43.03
CA GLY A 1148 15.41 -22.44 43.74
C GLY A 1148 15.59 -20.92 43.50
N SER A 1149 14.66 -20.01 43.77
CA SER A 1149 13.17 -19.86 43.67
C SER A 1149 12.70 -18.69 44.60
N TRP A 1150 11.52 -18.12 44.29
CA TRP A 1150 10.56 -17.35 45.15
C TRP A 1150 10.91 -15.88 45.52
N THR A 1151 10.04 -14.86 45.68
CA THR A 1151 8.63 -14.49 45.33
C THR A 1151 8.28 -13.09 45.93
N VAL A 1152 7.46 -12.28 45.21
CA VAL A 1152 6.19 -11.56 45.57
C VAL A 1152 6.02 -10.69 46.86
N TRP A 1153 5.44 -9.46 46.77
CA TRP A 1153 4.13 -8.94 47.37
C TRP A 1153 3.97 -7.38 47.55
N LYS A 1154 2.82 -6.87 47.04
CA LYS A 1154 1.77 -5.94 47.58
C LYS A 1154 1.92 -4.41 47.91
N THR A 1155 1.15 -3.60 47.14
CA THR A 1155 -0.02 -2.69 47.42
C THR A 1155 -0.12 -1.59 48.52
N LYS A 1156 -0.78 -0.46 48.11
CA LYS A 1156 -1.87 0.38 48.71
C LYS A 1156 -1.59 1.81 49.29
N SER A 1157 -2.19 2.82 48.61
CA SER A 1157 -3.06 3.96 49.08
C SER A 1157 -2.52 4.97 50.13
N LYS A 1158 -2.86 6.27 50.24
CA LYS A 1158 -4.10 7.06 50.00
C LYS A 1158 -3.80 8.58 50.29
N GLN A 1159 -4.54 9.49 49.65
CA GLN A 1159 -5.09 10.78 50.14
C GLN A 1159 -4.27 12.04 50.56
N GLN A 1160 -4.62 13.16 49.89
CA GLN A 1160 -5.06 14.50 50.37
C GLN A 1160 -4.10 15.66 50.74
N LYS A 1161 -4.27 16.76 49.96
CA LYS A 1161 -4.50 18.19 50.29
C LYS A 1161 -3.65 18.89 51.40
N GLN A 1162 -3.01 20.01 51.06
CA GLN A 1162 -3.45 21.38 51.41
C GLN A 1162 -2.53 22.51 50.86
N ARG A 1163 -3.15 23.69 50.65
CA ARG A 1163 -2.60 25.00 50.21
C ARG A 1163 -2.01 25.80 51.37
N VAL A 1164 -1.04 26.68 51.09
CA VAL A 1164 -0.80 28.08 51.60
C VAL A 1164 0.19 28.72 50.59
N LYS A 1165 -0.02 29.79 49.79
CA LYS A 1165 -0.45 31.21 49.89
C LYS A 1165 0.58 32.15 50.57
N VAL A 1166 0.75 33.36 49.99
CA VAL A 1166 1.29 34.64 50.54
C VAL A 1166 2.77 34.90 50.21
N GLU A 1167 3.26 36.07 49.74
CA GLU A 1167 2.74 37.37 49.25
C GLU A 1167 3.92 38.16 48.61
N LEU A 1168 3.58 39.14 47.73
CA LEU A 1168 4.15 40.49 47.48
C LEU A 1168 5.67 40.76 47.69
N SER A 1169 6.39 41.66 47.02
CA SER A 1169 6.21 42.78 46.04
C SER A 1169 7.65 43.33 45.83
N THR A 1170 8.08 43.93 44.72
CA THR A 1170 7.98 45.39 44.41
C THR A 1170 8.65 45.63 43.05
N THR A 1171 7.92 46.10 42.04
CA THR A 1171 7.90 47.47 41.45
C THR A 1171 9.18 47.95 40.76
N GLY A 1172 9.02 48.33 39.49
CA GLY A 1172 9.92 49.15 38.69
C GLY A 1172 9.29 49.47 37.34
N ASP A 1173 8.36 50.43 37.33
CA ASP A 1173 7.73 51.04 36.14
C ASP A 1173 8.76 51.83 35.31
N HIS A 1174 8.65 51.81 33.97
CA HIS A 1174 8.15 52.96 33.20
C HIS A 1174 8.16 52.76 31.67
N ALA A 1175 7.02 53.17 31.08
CA ALA A 1175 6.79 53.85 29.79
C ALA A 1175 7.16 53.09 28.49
N ASP A 1176 6.23 52.56 27.69
CA ASP A 1176 5.04 53.09 26.99
C ASP A 1176 5.33 53.65 25.57
N LYS A 1177 4.52 53.17 24.61
CA LYS A 1177 4.22 53.65 23.24
C LYS A 1177 5.27 53.53 22.12
N SER A 1178 4.92 53.35 20.85
CA SER A 1178 3.74 52.90 20.08
C SER A 1178 4.02 53.27 18.62
N GLU A 1179 3.64 52.41 17.66
CA GLU A 1179 3.05 52.69 16.32
C GLU A 1179 3.29 51.46 15.42
N MET A 1180 2.24 50.71 15.05
CA MET A 1180 1.24 50.97 13.99
C MET A 1180 1.84 50.77 12.58
N VAL A 1181 1.29 49.97 11.67
CA VAL A 1181 0.10 49.10 11.57
C VAL A 1181 0.49 47.96 10.61
#